data_AF-G0IZK3-F1
#
_entry.id   AF-G0IZK3-F1
#
_cell.length_a   1.000
_cell.length_b   1.000
_cell.length_c   1.000
_cell.angle_alpha   90.00
_cell.angle_beta   90.00
_cell.angle_gamma   90.00
#
_symmetry.space_group_name_H-M   'P 1'
#
loop_
_entity.id
_entity.type
_entity.pdbx_description
1 polymer ?
#
loop_
_entity_poly.entity_id
_entity_poly.type
_entity_poly.pdbx_seq_one_letter_code
_entity_poly.pdbx_strand_id
1 'polypeptide(L)'
;MKRGLLLCFFTFLLFQVGFGQSWRRVGSWGNDYKSIQWVNTNVGYIGGENILLKSIDGGLSWIEMELPVRMEVIDVSFFDDLNGILLGDEGLIFRTTDGGLSWAKPDYPEGEMLNNVVQIDENIMLISGNNGTILRSTNGGATWVAVNIPTEASVNKISFVGDLLGYAVTADSEILKTNNAGLTWELFDSGFDVALNAVHFTDDTTGYAVGDEGAIIKTEDGAQNWQFINSGIDTDLKDVIFNPSYPLIGVISGDGGTVLRTANGGLTFIGAISRTVENIERLSIRPETNNVLAVAPSGVLISSNNTGSSWSLRLSGTPSDYKGVEFVTDQKGYIVGENGLIITTTNGGARLTDRSRSISLPFNAVYFVTSTAGFVSGNNGNIISTRNSGVNWTTLNPGTIKNVNGLYFFDFDIGFVIGDRGLISRTENQGLNWEEVSSGYDDVNLKDIAFFNENDGLIIGEGGMVLISSDGGFNWQKVSIGTNVDLNALSVLDENSAIAVSQSSAVFKTVDKGLNWEQIHTGFDMPLTDIEFLDESVGFITGENGLIIRTFDAGENWGRLETATFQNFTGISFGDLNVGYAVGENGLLFQYTCQVPDVIPTIFGEDNICISQQIYSVQDFGLEGVEYDWRVDGGTVIQGQGTTRVVIRWDTPGRNAVMVRGANNCGNGETTALEVVVSEEPKETTVIQGEGVVCVNTLEEYNVDDVPGTEYFWEATGGVVREGQGTAVVTIEWTNLDEHIVKVSSRNPCGEGPTTEKIVRVITVPNQPSEIQGAVKIGFQEADYEVVGEQDINYQWSISGGGEIISGQGTSTLRVNWTSPGDHVVQVTPVNACEQGPSRELSVNVNLITAIEEESTDVRIEVFPSPSFSGDVHVSLEGIAGLDHIAVYNSMGLKIKEVAITTGQFIYFIPDLPKGLHVLLIRTRTKEYKRKILIL
;
A
#
# COMPACT_ATOMS: atom_id res chain seq x y z
N MET A 1 40.24 7.72 -17.63
CA MET A 1 39.70 8.34 -16.40
C MET A 1 38.19 8.05 -16.26
N LYS A 2 37.82 6.77 -16.11
CA LYS A 2 36.42 6.32 -15.97
C LYS A 2 36.23 5.41 -14.73
N ARG A 3 36.96 5.73 -13.64
CA ARG A 3 36.84 5.05 -12.34
C ARG A 3 36.67 6.00 -11.15
N GLY A 4 36.61 7.32 -11.39
CA GLY A 4 36.38 8.33 -10.35
C GLY A 4 34.93 8.82 -10.23
N LEU A 5 34.03 8.39 -11.12
CA LEU A 5 32.64 8.87 -11.15
C LEU A 5 31.63 7.93 -10.48
N LEU A 6 32.05 6.75 -10.02
CA LEU A 6 31.16 5.78 -9.36
C LEU A 6 31.20 5.88 -7.82
N LEU A 7 32.17 6.61 -7.24
CA LEU A 7 32.29 6.73 -5.78
C LEU A 7 31.44 7.89 -5.20
N CYS A 8 31.10 8.90 -6.01
CA CYS A 8 30.23 10.01 -5.57
C CYS A 8 28.73 9.70 -5.67
N PHE A 9 28.35 8.61 -6.36
CA PHE A 9 26.95 8.20 -6.49
C PHE A 9 26.51 7.22 -5.40
N PHE A 10 27.44 6.74 -4.55
CA PHE A 10 27.17 5.76 -3.50
C PHE A 10 27.14 6.37 -2.08
N THR A 11 27.41 7.66 -1.93
CA THR A 11 27.33 8.39 -0.65
C THR A 11 26.10 9.29 -0.53
N PHE A 12 25.23 9.34 -1.55
CA PHE A 12 24.10 10.29 -1.61
C PHE A 12 22.71 9.66 -1.42
N LEU A 13 22.64 8.58 -0.64
CA LEU A 13 21.39 7.95 -0.21
C LEU A 13 21.38 7.59 1.29
N LEU A 14 22.28 8.18 2.07
CA LEU A 14 22.41 7.94 3.51
C LEU A 14 22.27 9.24 4.29
N PHE A 15 21.18 9.99 4.13
CA PHE A 15 20.73 10.97 5.14
C PHE A 15 19.22 11.25 5.03
N GLN A 16 18.45 10.19 4.78
CA GLN A 16 17.15 10.07 5.43
C GLN A 16 17.23 8.81 6.28
N VAL A 17 17.88 8.93 7.45
CA VAL A 17 17.43 8.12 8.57
C VAL A 17 16.05 8.69 8.88
N GLY A 18 15.05 8.19 8.14
CA GLY A 18 13.67 8.43 8.51
C GLY A 18 13.51 7.69 9.83
N PHE A 19 13.70 8.39 10.94
CA PHE A 19 13.09 7.94 12.17
C PHE A 19 11.63 7.66 11.81
N GLY A 20 11.12 6.49 12.18
CA GLY A 20 9.71 6.18 11.95
C GLY A 20 8.80 7.27 12.52
N GLN A 21 9.31 8.11 13.43
CA GLN A 21 8.64 9.24 14.02
C GLN A 21 9.53 10.47 13.93
N SER A 22 9.06 11.52 13.25
CA SER A 22 9.79 12.77 13.14
C SER A 22 8.87 13.97 13.29
N TRP A 23 9.34 14.96 14.02
CA TRP A 23 8.79 16.30 13.98
C TRP A 23 9.58 17.14 12.99
N ARG A 24 8.88 17.85 12.11
CA ARG A 24 9.48 18.77 11.16
C ARG A 24 8.74 20.10 11.18
N ARG A 25 9.47 21.20 11.06
CA ARG A 25 8.85 22.49 10.80
C ARG A 25 8.05 22.43 9.49
N VAL A 26 6.81 22.90 9.52
CA VAL A 26 6.01 23.13 8.32
C VAL A 26 6.24 24.59 7.91
N GLY A 27 6.58 24.82 6.65
CA GLY A 27 6.87 26.17 6.18
C GLY A 27 8.06 26.82 6.89
N SER A 28 8.17 28.15 6.81
CA SER A 28 9.30 28.90 7.38
C SER A 28 8.79 30.16 8.07
N TRP A 29 7.74 29.99 8.87
CA TRP A 29 7.02 31.10 9.49
C TRP A 29 7.67 31.59 10.78
N GLY A 30 7.70 32.92 10.89
CA GLY A 30 8.06 33.75 12.04
C GLY A 30 9.40 33.45 12.70
N ASN A 31 10.46 33.60 11.91
CA ASN A 31 11.81 33.70 12.46
C ASN A 31 12.50 34.92 11.88
N ASP A 32 13.22 35.68 12.68
CA ASP A 32 13.90 36.86 12.20
C ASP A 32 15.21 36.49 11.52
N TYR A 33 15.23 36.49 10.19
CA TYR A 33 16.43 36.17 9.44
C TYR A 33 17.36 37.38 9.32
N LYS A 34 18.63 37.17 9.65
CA LYS A 34 19.67 38.20 9.70
C LYS A 34 20.81 37.96 8.73
N SER A 35 21.17 36.69 8.49
CA SER A 35 22.24 36.35 7.56
C SER A 35 21.83 35.25 6.58
N ILE A 36 22.42 35.29 5.39
CA ILE A 36 22.31 34.28 4.36
C ILE A 36 23.62 34.15 3.61
N GLN A 37 24.06 32.92 3.39
CA GLN A 37 25.28 32.61 2.65
C GLN A 37 25.11 31.34 1.82
N TRP A 38 25.66 31.35 0.61
CA TRP A 38 25.80 30.16 -0.23
C TRP A 38 27.23 29.62 -0.18
N VAL A 39 27.36 28.31 0.02
CA VAL A 39 28.64 27.58 -0.07
C VAL A 39 28.91 27.20 -1.52
N ASN A 40 27.89 26.68 -2.20
CA ASN A 40 27.95 26.30 -3.60
C ASN A 40 26.56 26.47 -4.26
N THR A 41 26.36 25.89 -5.44
CA THR A 41 25.10 26.01 -6.20
C THR A 41 23.91 25.30 -5.54
N ASN A 42 24.15 24.41 -4.59
CA ASN A 42 23.14 23.61 -3.92
C ASN A 42 23.05 23.91 -2.41
N VAL A 43 24.19 24.12 -1.75
CA VAL A 43 24.28 24.26 -0.30
C VAL A 43 24.30 25.73 0.12
N GLY A 44 23.37 26.10 0.99
CA GLY A 44 23.27 27.44 1.57
C GLY A 44 22.74 27.41 2.99
N TYR A 45 23.01 28.48 3.74
CA TYR A 45 22.63 28.64 5.14
C TYR A 45 21.91 29.97 5.36
N ILE A 46 20.91 29.98 6.23
CA ILE A 46 20.25 31.19 6.74
C ILE A 46 20.36 31.17 8.26
N GLY A 47 20.83 32.27 8.84
CA GLY A 47 20.89 32.48 10.28
C GLY A 47 19.93 33.57 10.72
N GLY A 48 19.39 33.44 11.92
CA GLY A 48 18.51 34.42 12.52
C GLY A 48 18.35 34.26 14.03
N GLU A 49 17.30 34.87 14.58
CA GLU A 49 16.95 34.73 15.99
C GLU A 49 16.60 33.28 16.34
N ASN A 50 17.44 32.61 17.13
CA ASN A 50 17.28 31.23 17.57
C ASN A 50 17.07 30.21 16.44
N ILE A 51 17.51 30.55 15.22
CA ILE A 51 17.33 29.70 14.05
C ILE A 51 18.59 29.61 13.19
N LEU A 52 18.85 28.40 12.72
CA LEU A 52 19.78 28.12 11.63
C LEU A 52 19.08 27.21 10.63
N LEU A 53 19.02 27.62 9.37
CA LEU A 53 18.48 26.82 8.29
C LEU A 53 19.59 26.40 7.33
N LYS A 54 19.48 25.20 6.78
CA LYS A 54 20.34 24.67 5.72
C LYS A 54 19.51 24.26 4.52
N SER A 55 19.96 24.61 3.32
CA SER A 55 19.45 24.08 2.06
C SER A 55 20.51 23.20 1.43
N ILE A 56 20.08 22.16 0.71
CA ILE A 56 20.94 21.27 -0.09
C ILE A 56 20.45 21.14 -1.54
N ASP A 57 19.45 21.93 -1.93
CA ASP A 57 18.77 21.88 -3.23
C ASP A 57 18.71 23.24 -3.92
N GLY A 58 19.62 24.15 -3.55
CA GLY A 58 19.74 25.47 -4.14
C GLY A 58 18.62 26.42 -3.71
N GLY A 59 18.02 26.19 -2.53
CA GLY A 59 17.05 27.06 -1.89
C GLY A 59 15.61 26.75 -2.26
N LEU A 60 15.35 25.55 -2.78
CA LEU A 60 13.98 25.05 -3.01
C LEU A 60 13.34 24.63 -1.68
N SER A 61 14.13 24.04 -0.78
CA SER A 61 13.75 23.70 0.59
C SER A 61 14.85 24.05 1.59
N TRP A 62 14.43 24.23 2.85
CA TRP A 62 15.29 24.59 3.97
C TRP A 62 14.92 23.70 5.16
N ILE A 63 15.93 23.11 5.80
CA ILE A 63 15.80 22.32 7.03
C ILE A 63 16.37 23.11 8.20
N GLU A 64 15.72 23.03 9.36
CA GLU A 64 16.23 23.62 10.59
C GLU A 64 17.35 22.75 11.17
N MET A 65 18.42 23.41 11.59
CA MET A 65 19.62 22.84 12.17
C MET A 65 19.72 23.28 13.63
N GLU A 66 20.18 22.39 14.50
CA GLU A 66 20.35 22.71 15.92
C GLU A 66 21.47 23.74 16.10
N LEU A 67 21.16 24.80 16.84
CA LEU A 67 22.14 25.79 17.28
C LEU A 67 22.90 25.28 18.53
N PRO A 68 24.16 25.69 18.74
CA PRO A 68 24.93 25.27 19.92
C PRO A 68 24.31 25.72 21.24
N VAL A 69 23.68 26.89 21.22
CA VAL A 69 23.03 27.56 22.33
C VAL A 69 21.90 28.42 21.79
N ARG A 70 21.00 28.87 22.66
CA ARG A 70 20.06 29.94 22.35
C ARG A 70 20.84 31.24 22.07
N MET A 71 20.71 31.79 20.86
CA MET A 71 21.48 32.93 20.36
C MET A 71 20.77 33.54 19.14
N GLU A 72 21.02 34.83 18.89
CA GLU A 72 20.74 35.44 17.59
C GLU A 72 21.94 35.24 16.66
N VAL A 73 21.74 34.59 15.52
CA VAL A 73 22.82 34.40 14.54
C VAL A 73 23.04 35.69 13.76
N ILE A 74 24.13 36.38 14.04
CA ILE A 74 24.51 37.63 13.38
C ILE A 74 25.06 37.38 11.99
N ASP A 75 25.94 36.39 11.83
CA ASP A 75 26.49 36.02 10.53
C ASP A 75 26.92 34.55 10.48
N VAL A 76 26.89 33.98 9.28
CA VAL A 76 27.25 32.57 9.02
C VAL A 76 28.21 32.50 7.83
N SER A 77 29.32 31.78 8.01
CA SER A 77 30.32 31.59 6.96
C SER A 77 30.84 30.16 6.91
N PHE A 78 30.49 29.44 5.86
CA PHE A 78 31.00 28.11 5.52
C PHE A 78 31.99 28.17 4.35
N PHE A 79 33.10 27.44 4.50
CA PHE A 79 34.14 27.27 3.48
C PHE A 79 33.76 26.23 2.44
N ASP A 80 33.28 25.11 2.96
CA ASP A 80 32.84 23.93 2.24
C ASP A 80 31.62 23.36 2.98
N ASP A 81 31.13 22.20 2.52
CA ASP A 81 29.92 21.60 3.08
C ASP A 81 30.10 21.10 4.53
N LEU A 82 31.32 21.14 5.10
CA LEU A 82 31.69 20.61 6.41
C LEU A 82 32.19 21.69 7.39
N ASN A 83 32.98 22.65 6.92
CA ASN A 83 33.72 23.58 7.77
C ASN A 83 33.06 24.96 7.73
N GLY A 84 32.69 25.48 8.90
CA GLY A 84 32.05 26.79 9.01
C GLY A 84 32.18 27.46 10.37
N ILE A 85 31.88 28.76 10.38
CA ILE A 85 31.86 29.65 11.53
C ILE A 85 30.47 30.27 11.64
N LEU A 86 29.98 30.31 12.87
CA LEU A 86 28.73 30.94 13.27
C LEU A 86 29.06 32.04 14.27
N LEU A 87 28.56 33.25 14.00
CA LEU A 87 28.64 34.38 14.92
C LEU A 87 27.30 34.60 15.60
N GLY A 88 27.34 34.81 16.91
CA GLY A 88 26.18 35.15 17.72
C GLY A 88 26.19 36.57 18.26
N ASP A 89 25.04 36.94 18.80
CA ASP A 89 24.93 38.01 19.77
C ASP A 89 25.89 37.81 20.95
N GLU A 90 26.15 38.89 21.70
CA GLU A 90 27.11 38.92 22.81
C GLU A 90 28.55 38.50 22.42
N GLY A 91 28.87 38.52 21.12
CA GLY A 91 30.20 38.19 20.60
C GLY A 91 30.55 36.69 20.65
N LEU A 92 29.55 35.82 20.58
CA LEU A 92 29.74 34.38 20.53
C LEU A 92 30.34 33.95 19.18
N ILE A 93 31.32 33.04 19.23
CA ILE A 93 31.90 32.40 18.04
C ILE A 93 31.75 30.88 18.21
N PHE A 94 31.23 30.22 17.19
CA PHE A 94 31.21 28.76 17.11
C PHE A 94 31.79 28.27 15.79
N ARG A 95 32.45 27.12 15.85
CA ARG A 95 33.08 26.45 14.70
C ARG A 95 32.50 25.06 14.53
N THR A 96 32.19 24.70 13.29
CA THR A 96 31.80 23.33 12.91
C THR A 96 32.82 22.74 11.94
N THR A 97 32.96 21.41 11.98
CA THR A 97 33.75 20.62 11.02
C THR A 97 32.94 19.46 10.41
N ASP A 98 31.62 19.44 10.66
CA ASP A 98 30.68 18.42 10.21
C ASP A 98 29.42 19.00 9.54
N GLY A 99 29.51 20.24 9.07
CA GLY A 99 28.47 20.88 8.26
C GLY A 99 27.32 21.47 9.07
N GLY A 100 27.57 21.75 10.36
CA GLY A 100 26.62 22.32 11.32
C GLY A 100 25.84 21.27 12.12
N LEU A 101 26.31 20.01 12.15
CA LEU A 101 25.71 18.96 13.00
C LEU A 101 26.19 19.10 14.45
N SER A 102 27.42 19.56 14.65
CA SER A 102 27.95 19.94 15.95
C SER A 102 28.83 21.19 15.87
N TRP A 103 28.94 21.87 17.01
CA TRP A 103 29.59 23.17 17.13
C TRP A 103 30.53 23.19 18.34
N ALA A 104 31.73 23.72 18.15
CA ALA A 104 32.73 23.92 19.18
C ALA A 104 33.01 25.41 19.37
N LYS A 105 33.02 25.87 20.63
CA LYS A 105 33.48 27.23 20.97
C LYS A 105 35.03 27.28 20.89
N PRO A 106 35.63 28.07 19.99
CA PRO A 106 37.08 28.19 19.87
C PRO A 106 37.67 29.08 20.97
N ASP A 107 39.00 29.18 21.03
CA ASP A 107 39.70 30.12 21.90
C ASP A 107 39.84 31.49 21.20
N TYR A 108 39.36 32.56 21.84
CA TYR A 108 39.38 33.92 21.29
C TYR A 108 39.34 34.99 22.39
N PRO A 109 39.75 36.24 22.09
CA PRO A 109 39.57 37.37 22.99
C PRO A 109 38.08 37.75 23.08
N GLU A 110 37.41 37.37 24.16
CA GLU A 110 36.02 37.76 24.45
C GLU A 110 35.92 39.24 24.84
N GLY A 111 34.74 39.84 24.63
CA GLY A 111 34.38 41.13 25.25
C GLY A 111 33.64 42.12 24.35
N GLU A 112 33.62 41.92 23.04
CA GLU A 112 33.01 42.85 22.08
C GLU A 112 31.99 42.16 21.19
N MET A 113 30.95 42.90 20.80
CA MET A 113 29.97 42.44 19.81
C MET A 113 30.62 42.29 18.44
N LEU A 114 30.25 41.23 17.72
CA LEU A 114 30.80 40.87 16.42
C LEU A 114 29.75 41.07 15.34
N ASN A 115 30.16 41.57 14.17
CA ASN A 115 29.25 42.06 13.13
C ASN A 115 29.31 41.25 11.83
N ASN A 116 30.50 40.80 11.42
CA ASN A 116 30.67 40.10 10.15
C ASN A 116 31.85 39.13 10.22
N VAL A 117 31.69 37.95 9.63
CA VAL A 117 32.78 37.03 9.34
C VAL A 117 33.06 37.04 7.84
N VAL A 118 34.33 37.11 7.47
CA VAL A 118 34.79 36.92 6.10
C VAL A 118 35.87 35.85 6.08
N GLN A 119 35.70 34.93 5.14
CA GLN A 119 36.69 33.93 4.85
C GLN A 119 37.55 34.36 3.66
N ILE A 120 38.87 34.25 3.82
CA ILE A 120 39.83 34.53 2.75
C ILE A 120 40.22 33.22 2.08
N ASP A 121 40.66 32.23 2.87
CA ASP A 121 40.97 30.88 2.42
C ASP A 121 40.64 29.84 3.50
N GLU A 122 41.02 28.56 3.31
CA GLU A 122 40.74 27.46 4.25
C GLU A 122 41.30 27.70 5.67
N ASN A 123 42.32 28.54 5.81
CA ASN A 123 43.04 28.80 7.05
C ASN A 123 42.78 30.20 7.60
N ILE A 124 42.73 31.20 6.72
CA ILE A 124 42.68 32.62 7.08
C ILE A 124 41.24 33.12 7.05
N MET A 125 40.80 33.61 8.20
CA MET A 125 39.48 34.19 8.41
C MET A 125 39.59 35.46 9.23
N LEU A 126 38.69 36.39 9.01
CA LEU A 126 38.59 37.64 9.76
C LEU A 126 37.17 37.80 10.28
N ILE A 127 37.06 38.34 11.49
CA ILE A 127 35.80 38.78 12.06
C ILE A 127 35.95 40.25 12.41
N SER A 128 34.96 41.07 12.02
CA SER A 128 34.84 42.44 12.49
C SER A 128 33.84 42.57 13.62
N GLY A 129 33.98 43.62 14.43
CA GLY A 129 33.08 43.91 15.54
C GLY A 129 33.10 45.38 15.95
N ASN A 130 32.46 45.65 17.08
CA ASN A 130 32.36 46.99 17.65
C ASN A 130 33.69 47.48 18.23
N ASN A 131 33.79 48.78 18.50
CA ASN A 131 34.94 49.41 19.16
C ASN A 131 36.29 49.12 18.47
N GLY A 132 36.34 49.15 17.13
CA GLY A 132 37.55 48.89 16.36
C GLY A 132 38.01 47.42 16.38
N THR A 133 37.12 46.47 16.69
CA THR A 133 37.50 45.06 16.79
C THR A 133 37.67 44.41 15.41
N ILE A 134 38.86 43.88 15.15
CA ILE A 134 39.10 42.87 14.10
C ILE A 134 39.82 41.67 14.73
N LEU A 135 39.23 40.48 14.62
CA LEU A 135 39.86 39.22 14.99
C LEU A 135 40.34 38.48 13.75
N ARG A 136 41.51 37.85 13.82
CA ARG A 136 42.10 37.09 12.73
C ARG A 136 42.45 35.67 13.17
N SER A 137 42.05 34.70 12.36
CA SER A 137 42.44 33.30 12.46
C SER A 137 43.43 32.95 11.34
N THR A 138 44.29 31.95 11.60
CA THR A 138 45.20 31.34 10.60
C THR A 138 45.12 29.81 10.57
N ASN A 139 44.11 29.24 11.24
CA ASN A 139 43.93 27.80 11.38
C ASN A 139 42.45 27.40 11.26
N GLY A 140 41.73 28.05 10.33
CA GLY A 140 40.34 27.71 9.99
C GLY A 140 39.35 27.98 11.12
N GLY A 141 39.63 29.01 11.94
CA GLY A 141 38.78 29.49 13.04
C GLY A 141 38.95 28.73 14.36
N ALA A 142 39.98 27.89 14.49
CA ALA A 142 40.24 27.15 15.73
C ALA A 142 40.74 28.07 16.86
N THR A 143 41.50 29.12 16.52
CA THR A 143 41.96 30.15 17.46
C THR A 143 41.96 31.53 16.80
N TRP A 144 41.68 32.58 17.58
CA TRP A 144 41.60 33.94 17.08
C TRP A 144 42.55 34.89 17.82
N VAL A 145 43.07 35.88 17.10
CA VAL A 145 43.93 36.93 17.67
C VAL A 145 43.41 38.29 17.22
N ALA A 146 43.30 39.24 18.15
CA ALA A 146 42.94 40.61 17.82
C ALA A 146 44.03 41.30 16.99
N VAL A 147 43.61 42.04 15.97
CA VAL A 147 44.45 42.85 15.09
C VAL A 147 44.29 44.31 15.48
N ASN A 148 45.40 44.99 15.76
CA ASN A 148 45.37 46.43 15.99
C ASN A 148 45.09 47.17 14.68
N ILE A 149 44.05 47.99 14.67
CA ILE A 149 43.67 48.82 13.53
C ILE A 149 43.70 50.31 13.92
N PRO A 150 43.87 51.22 12.94
CA PRO A 150 44.04 52.66 13.21
C PRO A 150 42.73 53.40 13.52
N THR A 151 41.75 52.75 14.14
CA THR A 151 40.46 53.35 14.53
C THR A 151 39.83 52.60 15.71
N GLU A 152 38.94 53.28 16.44
CA GLU A 152 38.07 52.69 17.47
C GLU A 152 36.60 52.63 17.01
N ALA A 153 36.28 53.06 15.79
CA ALA A 153 34.93 52.98 15.26
C ALA A 153 34.49 51.52 15.05
N SER A 154 33.20 51.24 15.22
CA SER A 154 32.64 49.91 14.96
C SER A 154 32.83 49.51 13.50
N VAL A 155 33.43 48.35 13.26
CA VAL A 155 33.70 47.84 11.91
C VAL A 155 32.52 46.98 11.47
N ASN A 156 31.72 47.51 10.54
CA ASN A 156 30.43 46.94 10.17
C ASN A 156 30.56 45.76 9.20
N LYS A 157 31.40 45.89 8.17
CA LYS A 157 31.59 44.83 7.17
C LYS A 157 32.98 44.84 6.57
N ILE A 158 33.50 43.63 6.28
CA ILE A 158 34.76 43.43 5.56
C ILE A 158 34.46 42.75 4.21
N SER A 159 35.16 43.17 3.16
CA SER A 159 35.11 42.58 1.82
C SER A 159 36.52 42.35 1.27
N PHE A 160 36.74 41.24 0.59
CA PHE A 160 38.03 40.87 0.00
C PHE A 160 37.93 40.72 -1.52
N VAL A 161 39.04 41.08 -2.19
CA VAL A 161 39.29 40.82 -3.62
C VAL A 161 40.53 39.94 -3.72
N GLY A 162 40.30 38.64 -3.92
CA GLY A 162 41.35 37.62 -3.80
C GLY A 162 41.88 37.50 -2.37
N ASP A 163 43.08 36.93 -2.21
CA ASP A 163 43.52 36.41 -0.92
C ASP A 163 44.26 37.44 -0.04
N LEU A 164 44.57 38.63 -0.57
CA LEU A 164 45.44 39.61 0.10
C LEU A 164 44.81 40.99 0.29
N LEU A 165 44.03 41.44 -0.70
CA LEU A 165 43.48 42.79 -0.76
C LEU A 165 42.08 42.79 -0.13
N GLY A 166 41.90 43.59 0.91
CA GLY A 166 40.63 43.68 1.63
C GLY A 166 40.32 45.11 2.05
N TYR A 167 39.03 45.36 2.25
CA TYR A 167 38.48 46.66 2.62
C TYR A 167 37.46 46.47 3.73
N ALA A 168 37.39 47.40 4.66
CA ALA A 168 36.36 47.43 5.69
C ALA A 168 35.76 48.84 5.82
N VAL A 169 34.52 48.90 6.28
CA VAL A 169 33.80 50.16 6.52
C VAL A 169 33.32 50.25 7.95
N THR A 170 33.24 51.48 8.47
CA THR A 170 32.88 51.73 9.87
C THR A 170 31.63 52.58 10.02
N ALA A 171 31.07 52.57 11.23
CA ALA A 171 29.97 53.44 11.63
C ALA A 171 30.31 54.94 11.58
N ASP A 172 31.60 55.31 11.60
CA ASP A 172 32.07 56.70 11.56
C ASP A 172 32.55 57.12 10.15
N SER A 173 31.99 56.49 9.11
CA SER A 173 32.29 56.80 7.69
C SER A 173 33.72 56.49 7.23
N GLU A 174 34.47 55.70 7.99
CA GLU A 174 35.86 55.41 7.68
C GLU A 174 36.00 54.20 6.75
N ILE A 175 37.06 54.22 5.94
CA ILE A 175 37.43 53.10 5.07
C ILE A 175 38.79 52.56 5.52
N LEU A 176 38.85 51.28 5.86
CA LEU A 176 40.09 50.58 6.15
C LEU A 176 40.50 49.75 4.93
N LYS A 177 41.80 49.69 4.64
CA LYS A 177 42.38 48.88 3.56
C LYS A 177 43.52 48.01 4.07
N THR A 178 43.55 46.76 3.64
CA THR A 178 44.68 45.82 3.83
C THR A 178 45.18 45.32 2.49
N ASN A 179 46.50 45.08 2.38
CA ASN A 179 47.13 44.41 1.25
C ASN A 179 47.84 43.09 1.64
N ASN A 180 47.64 42.63 2.88
CA ASN A 180 48.33 41.48 3.47
C ASN A 180 47.37 40.60 4.29
N ALA A 181 46.18 40.34 3.76
CA ALA A 181 45.20 39.41 4.36
C ALA A 181 44.79 39.79 5.81
N GLY A 182 44.63 41.09 6.07
CA GLY A 182 44.19 41.65 7.34
C GLY A 182 45.23 41.61 8.45
N LEU A 183 46.53 41.44 8.14
CA LEU A 183 47.60 41.54 9.13
C LEU A 183 47.81 42.98 9.59
N THR A 184 47.68 43.95 8.68
CA THR A 184 47.76 45.38 8.99
C THR A 184 46.76 46.17 8.16
N TRP A 185 46.20 47.22 8.74
CA TRP A 185 45.20 48.07 8.10
C TRP A 185 45.66 49.52 8.01
N GLU A 186 45.33 50.17 6.90
CA GLU A 186 45.52 51.59 6.66
C GLU A 186 44.16 52.29 6.59
N LEU A 187 44.05 53.46 7.23
CA LEU A 187 42.83 54.28 7.29
C LEU A 187 42.78 55.27 6.12
N PHE A 188 41.64 55.31 5.45
CA PHE A 188 41.31 56.26 4.40
C PHE A 188 40.04 57.02 4.77
N ASP A 189 40.04 58.32 4.46
CA ASP A 189 38.88 59.18 4.60
C ASP A 189 37.93 58.95 3.42
N SER A 190 36.65 58.67 3.70
CA SER A 190 35.65 58.56 2.65
C SER A 190 35.30 59.94 2.07
N GLY A 191 35.52 61.03 2.82
CA GLY A 191 35.12 62.39 2.47
C GLY A 191 33.63 62.68 2.72
N PHE A 192 32.93 61.77 3.42
CA PHE A 192 31.51 61.86 3.73
C PHE A 192 31.28 61.65 5.24
N ASP A 193 30.14 62.14 5.74
CA ASP A 193 29.77 62.12 7.16
C ASP A 193 28.44 61.34 7.31
N VAL A 194 28.51 60.04 7.04
CA VAL A 194 27.40 59.09 7.09
C VAL A 194 27.89 57.68 7.46
N ALA A 195 27.19 57.00 8.38
CA ALA A 195 27.57 55.65 8.78
C ALA A 195 27.53 54.69 7.57
N LEU A 196 28.58 53.88 7.40
CA LEU A 196 28.67 52.93 6.30
C LEU A 196 28.41 51.52 6.80
N ASN A 197 27.41 50.86 6.22
CA ASN A 197 26.91 49.56 6.68
C ASN A 197 27.53 48.38 5.92
N ALA A 198 27.80 48.55 4.62
CA ALA A 198 28.36 47.49 3.78
C ALA A 198 29.29 48.02 2.70
N VAL A 199 30.21 47.14 2.28
CA VAL A 199 31.18 47.42 1.22
C VAL A 199 31.35 46.21 0.32
N HIS A 200 31.51 46.45 -0.99
CA HIS A 200 31.77 45.41 -1.97
C HIS A 200 32.68 45.94 -3.08
N PHE A 201 33.74 45.20 -3.38
CA PHE A 201 34.65 45.49 -4.50
C PHE A 201 34.48 44.47 -5.61
N THR A 202 34.35 44.93 -6.85
CA THR A 202 34.24 44.06 -8.04
C THR A 202 35.61 43.66 -8.59
N ASP A 203 36.62 44.48 -8.32
CA ASP A 203 38.02 44.29 -8.68
C ASP A 203 38.92 45.11 -7.73
N ASP A 204 40.23 45.16 -7.98
CA ASP A 204 41.19 45.83 -7.11
C ASP A 204 41.08 47.37 -7.10
N THR A 205 40.36 47.94 -8.06
CA THR A 205 40.18 49.39 -8.25
C THR A 205 38.75 49.87 -8.01
N THR A 206 37.74 49.07 -8.34
CA THR A 206 36.33 49.46 -8.32
C THR A 206 35.61 48.90 -7.09
N GLY A 207 35.06 49.78 -6.28
CA GLY A 207 34.35 49.42 -5.06
C GLY A 207 33.16 50.33 -4.76
N TYR A 208 32.24 49.80 -3.96
CA TYR A 208 30.99 50.45 -3.57
C TYR A 208 30.82 50.30 -2.06
N ALA A 209 30.49 51.38 -1.37
CA ALA A 209 30.03 51.34 0.00
C ALA A 209 28.66 51.99 0.12
N VAL A 210 27.83 51.43 1.00
CA VAL A 210 26.45 51.88 1.24
C VAL A 210 26.23 52.08 2.73
N GLY A 211 25.32 52.98 3.07
CA GLY A 211 25.12 53.41 4.44
C GLY A 211 23.77 54.03 4.71
N ASP A 212 23.71 54.75 5.82
CA ASP A 212 22.52 55.45 6.29
C ASP A 212 22.12 56.60 5.35
N GLU A 213 20.92 57.13 5.51
CA GLU A 213 20.40 58.27 4.72
C GLU A 213 20.48 58.04 3.20
N GLY A 214 20.38 56.78 2.76
CA GLY A 214 20.45 56.41 1.34
C GLY A 214 21.83 56.58 0.71
N ALA A 215 22.92 56.65 1.50
CA ALA A 215 24.26 56.90 0.99
C ALA A 215 24.78 55.76 0.12
N ILE A 216 25.23 56.11 -1.09
CA ILE A 216 25.98 55.21 -1.98
C ILE A 216 27.24 55.95 -2.40
N ILE A 217 28.41 55.39 -2.11
CA ILE A 217 29.69 55.91 -2.56
C ILE A 217 30.42 54.88 -3.42
N LYS A 218 31.12 55.36 -4.44
CA LYS A 218 31.90 54.53 -5.36
C LYS A 218 33.34 55.02 -5.48
N THR A 219 34.27 54.08 -5.54
CA THR A 219 35.67 54.31 -5.93
C THR A 219 35.98 53.60 -7.24
N GLU A 220 36.90 54.15 -8.02
CA GLU A 220 37.47 53.55 -9.24
C GLU A 220 39.02 53.54 -9.19
N ASP A 221 39.61 53.84 -8.03
CA ASP A 221 41.05 53.94 -7.82
C ASP A 221 41.53 53.19 -6.56
N GLY A 222 40.75 52.19 -6.11
CA GLY A 222 41.13 51.31 -5.00
C GLY A 222 41.05 52.01 -3.65
N ALA A 223 39.95 52.71 -3.40
CA ALA A 223 39.63 53.47 -2.19
C ALA A 223 40.52 54.70 -1.93
N GLN A 224 41.22 55.23 -2.94
CA GLN A 224 41.97 56.48 -2.77
C GLN A 224 41.05 57.70 -2.83
N ASN A 225 40.02 57.66 -3.68
CA ASN A 225 38.97 58.66 -3.76
C ASN A 225 37.60 57.98 -3.87
N TRP A 226 36.61 58.55 -3.20
CA TRP A 226 35.22 58.12 -3.25
C TRP A 226 34.32 59.22 -3.83
N GLN A 227 33.33 58.82 -4.61
CA GLN A 227 32.34 59.69 -5.23
C GLN A 227 30.95 59.29 -4.80
N PHE A 228 30.15 60.28 -4.38
CA PHE A 228 28.76 60.07 -4.02
C PHE A 228 27.92 59.79 -5.27
N ILE A 229 27.06 58.78 -5.17
CA ILE A 229 26.05 58.43 -6.16
C ILE A 229 24.69 58.69 -5.54
N ASN A 230 23.89 59.52 -6.20
CA ASN A 230 22.52 59.78 -5.75
C ASN A 230 21.67 58.51 -5.89
N SER A 231 21.22 57.95 -4.76
CA SER A 231 20.33 56.80 -4.68
C SER A 231 18.87 57.15 -5.01
N GLY A 232 18.48 58.43 -4.83
CA GLY A 232 17.12 58.93 -4.99
C GLY A 232 16.18 58.61 -3.81
N ILE A 233 16.73 58.12 -2.70
CA ILE A 233 16.00 57.76 -1.48
C ILE A 233 16.82 58.14 -0.24
N ASP A 234 16.17 58.25 0.92
CA ASP A 234 16.80 58.63 2.20
C ASP A 234 16.74 57.47 3.23
N THR A 235 16.42 56.25 2.80
CA THR A 235 16.34 55.08 3.70
C THR A 235 17.71 54.45 3.91
N ASP A 236 17.94 53.89 5.10
CA ASP A 236 19.22 53.25 5.42
C ASP A 236 19.44 52.02 4.56
N LEU A 237 20.62 51.96 3.94
CA LEU A 237 21.03 50.85 3.09
C LEU A 237 21.87 49.88 3.91
N LYS A 238 21.55 48.59 3.86
CA LYS A 238 22.11 47.56 4.74
C LYS A 238 23.17 46.70 4.06
N ASP A 239 22.98 46.36 2.79
CA ASP A 239 23.91 45.49 2.07
C ASP A 239 24.09 45.86 0.60
N VAL A 240 25.24 45.51 0.03
CA VAL A 240 25.60 45.70 -1.37
C VAL A 240 26.36 44.50 -1.90
N ILE A 241 25.93 43.98 -3.05
CA ILE A 241 26.56 42.84 -3.73
C ILE A 241 26.57 43.04 -5.24
N PHE A 242 27.62 42.57 -5.91
CA PHE A 242 27.70 42.52 -7.36
C PHE A 242 27.85 41.10 -7.86
N ASN A 243 27.32 40.82 -9.06
CA ASN A 243 27.42 39.50 -9.65
C ASN A 243 28.88 39.22 -10.08
N PRO A 244 29.53 38.16 -9.56
CA PRO A 244 30.93 37.87 -9.88
C PRO A 244 31.16 37.62 -11.38
N SER A 245 30.17 37.07 -12.09
CA SER A 245 30.23 36.82 -13.54
C SER A 245 29.88 38.05 -14.38
N TYR A 246 29.19 39.03 -13.78
CA TYR A 246 28.71 40.26 -14.44
C TYR A 246 28.88 41.47 -13.51
N PRO A 247 30.12 41.97 -13.31
CA PRO A 247 30.44 42.98 -12.29
C PRO A 247 29.80 44.36 -12.54
N LEU A 248 29.12 44.57 -13.67
CA LEU A 248 28.33 45.78 -13.90
C LEU A 248 26.92 45.71 -13.30
N ILE A 249 26.49 44.53 -12.86
CA ILE A 249 25.16 44.30 -12.29
C ILE A 249 25.30 44.09 -10.79
N GLY A 250 24.69 45.00 -10.03
CA GLY A 250 24.73 44.99 -8.57
C GLY A 250 23.36 45.27 -7.96
N VAL A 251 23.20 44.82 -6.72
CA VAL A 251 21.98 44.95 -5.93
C VAL A 251 22.35 45.53 -4.57
N ILE A 252 21.53 46.46 -4.10
CA ILE A 252 21.62 47.05 -2.78
C ILE A 252 20.28 46.81 -2.07
N SER A 253 20.32 46.47 -0.80
CA SER A 253 19.14 46.34 0.07
C SER A 253 19.14 47.40 1.17
N GLY A 254 17.97 47.64 1.75
CA GLY A 254 17.81 48.57 2.87
C GLY A 254 16.49 48.43 3.60
N ASP A 255 16.22 49.41 4.45
CA ASP A 255 15.04 49.45 5.31
C ASP A 255 13.73 49.61 4.52
N GLY A 256 12.62 49.18 5.12
CA GLY A 256 11.29 49.33 4.51
C GLY A 256 11.11 48.53 3.21
N GLY A 257 11.82 47.40 3.06
CA GLY A 257 11.81 46.59 1.85
C GLY A 257 12.53 47.23 0.66
N THR A 258 13.42 48.19 0.90
CA THR A 258 14.16 48.90 -0.16
C THR A 258 15.06 47.95 -0.93
N VAL A 259 14.94 47.95 -2.26
CA VAL A 259 15.90 47.31 -3.17
C VAL A 259 16.26 48.26 -4.30
N LEU A 260 17.55 48.52 -4.46
CA LEU A 260 18.10 49.25 -5.59
C LEU A 260 18.92 48.30 -6.47
N ARG A 261 18.90 48.54 -7.78
CA ARG A 261 19.67 47.78 -8.75
C ARG A 261 20.42 48.68 -9.71
N THR A 262 21.65 48.29 -10.03
CA THR A 262 22.40 48.84 -11.16
C THR A 262 22.64 47.77 -12.23
N ALA A 263 22.75 48.21 -13.48
CA ALA A 263 23.16 47.37 -14.61
C ALA A 263 24.31 48.00 -15.43
N ASN A 264 24.87 49.10 -14.93
CA ASN A 264 25.87 49.92 -15.60
C ASN A 264 27.02 50.28 -14.65
N GLY A 265 27.35 49.39 -13.71
CA GLY A 265 28.47 49.60 -12.78
C GLY A 265 28.27 50.79 -11.85
N GLY A 266 27.03 51.01 -11.39
CA GLY A 266 26.69 52.07 -10.44
C GLY A 266 26.69 53.48 -11.02
N LEU A 267 26.70 53.66 -12.35
CA LEU A 267 26.44 54.99 -12.93
C LEU A 267 25.03 55.49 -12.56
N THR A 268 24.07 54.56 -12.46
CA THR A 268 22.72 54.82 -11.94
C THR A 268 22.20 53.61 -11.15
N PHE A 269 21.42 53.89 -10.11
CA PHE A 269 20.62 52.89 -9.39
C PHE A 269 19.13 53.13 -9.64
N ILE A 270 18.38 52.04 -9.81
CA ILE A 270 16.94 52.06 -10.05
C ILE A 270 16.27 51.20 -8.99
N GLY A 271 15.22 51.73 -8.36
CA GLY A 271 14.41 50.98 -7.39
C GLY A 271 13.67 49.79 -8.02
N ALA A 272 13.62 48.68 -7.30
CA ALA A 272 12.88 47.48 -7.66
C ALA A 272 11.86 47.13 -6.56
N ILE A 273 10.73 46.54 -6.95
CA ILE A 273 9.70 46.10 -6.00
C ILE A 273 10.16 44.78 -5.37
N SER A 274 10.50 44.81 -4.08
CA SER A 274 10.97 43.67 -3.29
C SER A 274 9.86 42.68 -2.91
N ARG A 275 8.62 43.16 -2.82
CA ARG A 275 7.42 42.44 -2.31
C ARG A 275 7.41 42.18 -0.81
N THR A 276 8.20 42.94 -0.05
CA THR A 276 8.13 43.00 1.42
C THR A 276 8.20 44.47 1.86
N VAL A 277 7.79 44.74 3.09
CA VAL A 277 7.99 46.03 3.78
C VAL A 277 9.01 45.91 4.92
N GLU A 278 9.47 44.71 5.21
CA GLU A 278 10.48 44.43 6.23
C GLU A 278 11.86 44.92 5.79
N ASN A 279 12.72 45.21 6.77
CA ASN A 279 14.11 45.60 6.51
C ASN A 279 14.89 44.43 5.90
N ILE A 280 15.51 44.64 4.75
CA ILE A 280 16.26 43.58 4.06
C ILE A 280 17.72 43.60 4.52
N GLU A 281 18.03 42.72 5.47
CA GLU A 281 19.26 42.71 6.26
C GLU A 281 20.48 42.23 5.46
N ARG A 282 20.32 41.17 4.67
CA ARG A 282 21.44 40.53 3.97
C ARG A 282 21.07 40.06 2.58
N LEU A 283 22.01 40.23 1.66
CA LEU A 283 21.93 39.74 0.30
C LEU A 283 22.98 38.64 0.06
N SER A 284 22.61 37.63 -0.71
CA SER A 284 23.58 36.63 -1.17
C SER A 284 23.29 36.17 -2.59
N ILE A 285 24.34 36.10 -3.40
CA ILE A 285 24.28 35.58 -4.76
C ILE A 285 24.65 34.11 -4.71
N ARG A 286 23.79 33.26 -5.24
CA ARG A 286 24.12 31.85 -5.42
C ARG A 286 25.23 31.72 -6.47
N PRO A 287 26.40 31.13 -6.13
CA PRO A 287 27.58 31.06 -6.99
C PRO A 287 27.26 30.58 -8.40
N GLU A 288 27.95 31.14 -9.41
CA GLU A 288 27.80 30.76 -10.83
C GLU A 288 26.39 30.98 -11.42
N THR A 289 25.51 31.72 -10.74
CA THR A 289 24.15 32.00 -11.23
C THR A 289 23.77 33.47 -11.16
N ASN A 290 22.59 33.80 -11.71
CA ASN A 290 21.95 35.12 -11.58
C ASN A 290 20.93 35.18 -10.43
N ASN A 291 20.95 34.19 -9.53
CA ASN A 291 19.99 34.09 -8.44
C ASN A 291 20.51 34.85 -7.23
N VAL A 292 19.77 35.88 -6.84
CA VAL A 292 20.00 36.65 -5.63
C VAL A 292 18.91 36.29 -4.65
N LEU A 293 19.29 35.97 -3.42
CA LEU A 293 18.37 35.79 -2.32
C LEU A 293 18.61 36.90 -1.31
N ALA A 294 17.53 37.36 -0.68
CA ALA A 294 17.58 38.33 0.39
C ALA A 294 16.70 37.87 1.54
N VAL A 295 17.21 38.08 2.74
CA VAL A 295 16.53 37.74 3.99
C VAL A 295 16.15 38.99 4.75
N ALA A 296 15.08 38.89 5.52
CA ALA A 296 14.54 39.95 6.36
C ALA A 296 13.86 39.33 7.60
N PRO A 297 13.56 40.14 8.63
CA PRO A 297 12.72 39.75 9.76
C PRO A 297 11.37 39.16 9.34
N SER A 298 10.61 38.61 10.30
CA SER A 298 9.29 38.00 10.06
C SER A 298 9.32 36.78 9.14
N GLY A 299 10.45 36.07 9.05
CA GLY A 299 10.64 34.87 8.23
C GLY A 299 10.66 35.15 6.73
N VAL A 300 10.97 36.39 6.32
CA VAL A 300 10.89 36.80 4.93
C VAL A 300 12.13 36.35 4.16
N LEU A 301 11.90 35.56 3.11
CA LEU A 301 12.90 35.24 2.10
C LEU A 301 12.36 35.67 0.74
N ILE A 302 13.08 36.55 0.05
CA ILE A 302 12.80 36.95 -1.32
C ILE A 302 13.91 36.47 -2.24
N SER A 303 13.57 36.24 -3.51
CA SER A 303 14.55 35.83 -4.52
C SER A 303 14.31 36.51 -5.86
N SER A 304 15.41 36.71 -6.58
CA SER A 304 15.43 37.23 -7.93
C SER A 304 16.29 36.35 -8.83
N ASN A 305 15.73 35.87 -9.93
CA ASN A 305 16.46 35.02 -10.90
C ASN A 305 17.16 35.85 -12.00
N ASN A 306 17.08 37.17 -11.93
CA ASN A 306 17.61 38.12 -12.92
C ASN A 306 18.41 39.24 -12.25
N THR A 307 19.17 38.86 -11.22
CA THR A 307 20.10 39.73 -10.48
C THR A 307 19.43 41.03 -10.02
N GLY A 308 18.34 40.88 -9.28
CA GLY A 308 17.60 41.96 -8.60
C GLY A 308 16.62 42.76 -9.47
N SER A 309 16.44 42.42 -10.75
CA SER A 309 15.56 43.20 -11.63
C SER A 309 14.07 42.99 -11.32
N SER A 310 13.72 41.81 -10.84
CA SER A 310 12.38 41.50 -10.35
C SER A 310 12.46 40.47 -9.24
N TRP A 311 11.61 40.61 -8.23
CA TRP A 311 11.60 39.77 -7.03
C TRP A 311 10.34 38.93 -6.89
N SER A 312 10.52 37.78 -6.25
CA SER A 312 9.47 36.86 -5.82
C SER A 312 9.62 36.59 -4.34
N LEU A 313 8.51 36.66 -3.61
CA LEU A 313 8.43 36.25 -2.21
C LEU A 313 8.45 34.71 -2.19
N ARG A 314 9.42 34.13 -1.47
CA ARG A 314 9.58 32.68 -1.31
C ARG A 314 9.02 32.23 0.02
N LEU A 315 9.40 32.92 1.08
CA LEU A 315 8.95 32.68 2.45
C LEU A 315 8.45 34.00 3.04
N SER A 316 7.44 33.90 3.89
CA SER A 316 6.85 35.01 4.65
C SER A 316 6.14 34.42 5.85
N GLY A 317 6.51 34.85 7.05
CA GLY A 317 5.86 34.47 8.30
C GLY A 317 4.75 35.42 8.74
N THR A 318 3.98 34.97 9.71
CA THR A 318 3.18 35.83 10.60
C THR A 318 3.93 35.88 11.93
N PRO A 319 4.64 36.98 12.27
CA PRO A 319 5.39 37.10 13.52
C PRO A 319 4.43 37.33 14.70
N SER A 320 3.67 36.30 15.04
CA SER A 320 2.66 36.34 16.08
C SER A 320 2.66 35.01 16.80
N ASP A 321 2.64 35.04 18.13
CA ASP A 321 2.57 33.84 18.93
C ASP A 321 1.24 33.13 18.68
N TYR A 322 1.34 31.83 18.44
CA TYR A 322 0.20 30.93 18.45
C TYR A 322 -0.03 30.51 19.91
N LYS A 323 -1.29 30.48 20.35
CA LYS A 323 -1.68 30.16 21.73
C LYS A 323 -2.50 28.88 21.83
N GLY A 324 -3.29 28.57 20.80
CA GLY A 324 -4.10 27.36 20.75
C GLY A 324 -4.14 26.79 19.33
N VAL A 325 -4.24 25.47 19.24
CA VAL A 325 -4.31 24.73 17.99
C VAL A 325 -5.32 23.60 18.11
N GLU A 326 -6.02 23.33 17.02
CA GLU A 326 -6.87 22.15 16.92
C GLU A 326 -6.94 21.66 15.47
N PHE A 327 -6.59 20.40 15.26
CA PHE A 327 -6.70 19.69 14.00
C PHE A 327 -7.86 18.70 14.07
N VAL A 328 -8.89 18.96 13.28
CA VAL A 328 -10.08 18.10 13.18
C VAL A 328 -9.86 16.91 12.23
N THR A 329 -8.82 16.97 11.39
CA THR A 329 -8.30 15.86 10.59
C THR A 329 -6.79 16.06 10.40
N ASP A 330 -6.09 15.03 9.89
CA ASP A 330 -4.69 15.06 9.43
C ASP A 330 -4.28 16.26 8.57
N GLN A 331 -5.23 16.93 7.90
CA GLN A 331 -5.00 18.03 6.97
C GLN A 331 -5.71 19.32 7.36
N LYS A 332 -6.77 19.26 8.17
CA LYS A 332 -7.62 20.40 8.46
C LYS A 332 -7.44 20.85 9.91
N GLY A 333 -6.94 22.06 10.08
CA GLY A 333 -6.67 22.63 11.39
C GLY A 333 -6.92 24.11 11.51
N TYR A 334 -6.98 24.54 12.77
CA TYR A 334 -7.29 25.88 13.23
C TYR A 334 -6.23 26.30 14.25
N ILE A 335 -5.68 27.49 14.08
CA ILE A 335 -4.66 28.04 14.97
C ILE A 335 -5.14 29.43 15.40
N VAL A 336 -5.03 29.72 16.69
CA VAL A 336 -5.42 31.00 17.28
C VAL A 336 -4.27 31.58 18.09
N GLY A 337 -4.26 32.90 18.29
CA GLY A 337 -3.17 33.54 19.03
C GLY A 337 -3.34 35.03 19.25
N GLU A 338 -2.22 35.74 19.33
CA GLU A 338 -2.16 37.17 19.62
C GLU A 338 -2.91 38.03 18.59
N ASN A 339 -3.28 39.26 18.96
CA ASN A 339 -3.88 40.24 18.05
C ASN A 339 -5.11 39.72 17.25
N GLY A 340 -5.96 38.92 17.88
CA GLY A 340 -7.15 38.36 17.25
C GLY A 340 -6.86 37.35 16.15
N LEU A 341 -5.67 36.74 16.17
CA LEU A 341 -5.19 35.81 15.16
C LEU A 341 -6.10 34.60 15.05
N ILE A 342 -6.52 34.30 13.82
CA ILE A 342 -7.20 33.05 13.45
C ILE A 342 -6.62 32.61 12.12
N ILE A 343 -5.92 31.49 12.10
CA ILE A 343 -5.38 30.86 10.90
C ILE A 343 -6.11 29.54 10.66
N THR A 344 -6.39 29.25 9.39
CA THR A 344 -6.94 27.95 8.99
C THR A 344 -6.10 27.28 7.92
N THR A 345 -6.06 25.95 7.95
CA THR A 345 -5.43 25.12 6.92
C THR A 345 -6.35 23.96 6.51
N THR A 346 -6.21 23.51 5.27
CA THR A 346 -6.91 22.33 4.73
C THR A 346 -5.94 21.38 4.02
N ASN A 347 -4.63 21.56 4.24
CA ASN A 347 -3.57 20.78 3.61
C ASN A 347 -2.37 20.58 4.55
N GLY A 348 -2.64 20.41 5.86
CA GLY A 348 -1.64 20.07 6.86
C GLY A 348 -0.60 21.15 7.08
N GLY A 349 -1.03 22.41 7.09
CA GLY A 349 -0.16 23.57 7.28
C GLY A 349 0.55 24.03 6.01
N ALA A 350 0.72 23.19 4.98
CA ALA A 350 1.45 23.57 3.76
C ALA A 350 0.97 24.89 3.11
N ARG A 351 -0.30 25.24 3.30
CA ARG A 351 -0.82 26.58 3.10
C ARG A 351 -1.66 27.03 4.30
N LEU A 352 -1.37 28.22 4.79
CA LEU A 352 -2.14 28.90 5.84
C LEU A 352 -3.05 29.97 5.22
N THR A 353 -4.26 30.09 5.74
CA THR A 353 -5.23 31.13 5.36
C THR A 353 -5.55 31.98 6.58
N ASP A 354 -5.21 33.26 6.52
CA ASP A 354 -5.53 34.23 7.57
C ASP A 354 -7.03 34.57 7.58
N ARG A 355 -7.66 34.40 8.74
CA ARG A 355 -9.06 34.70 9.09
C ARG A 355 -9.16 35.57 10.35
N SER A 356 -8.06 36.23 10.71
CA SER A 356 -7.92 37.01 11.93
C SER A 356 -8.89 38.18 11.98
N ARG A 357 -9.23 38.60 13.20
CA ARG A 357 -10.05 39.78 13.45
C ARG A 357 -9.14 40.97 13.76
N SER A 358 -9.52 42.16 13.29
CA SER A 358 -8.81 43.41 13.63
C SER A 358 -9.10 43.86 15.06
N ILE A 359 -8.73 43.03 16.05
CA ILE A 359 -8.81 43.31 17.48
C ILE A 359 -7.41 43.13 18.08
N SER A 360 -7.09 43.90 19.11
CA SER A 360 -5.76 43.84 19.76
C SER A 360 -5.69 42.83 20.92
N LEU A 361 -6.71 41.99 21.07
CA LEU A 361 -6.82 41.03 22.18
C LEU A 361 -6.50 39.63 21.67
N PRO A 362 -5.75 38.81 22.43
CA PRO A 362 -5.45 37.45 22.04
C PRO A 362 -6.68 36.54 22.13
N PHE A 363 -6.66 35.51 21.28
CA PHE A 363 -7.42 34.30 21.46
C PHE A 363 -6.54 33.25 22.12
N ASN A 364 -7.06 32.59 23.15
CA ASN A 364 -6.34 31.65 24.00
C ASN A 364 -6.63 30.19 23.64
N ALA A 365 -7.88 29.87 23.29
CA ALA A 365 -8.31 28.50 23.04
C ALA A 365 -9.24 28.40 21.82
N VAL A 366 -9.23 27.22 21.20
CA VAL A 366 -10.07 26.83 20.07
C VAL A 366 -10.64 25.44 20.36
N TYR A 367 -11.92 25.22 20.04
CA TYR A 367 -12.60 23.95 20.24
C TYR A 367 -13.62 23.68 19.13
N PHE A 368 -13.50 22.59 18.38
CA PHE A 368 -14.35 22.20 17.27
C PHE A 368 -15.08 20.90 17.58
N VAL A 369 -16.39 21.03 17.80
CA VAL A 369 -17.31 19.89 17.98
C VAL A 369 -17.42 19.03 16.72
N THR A 370 -17.22 19.64 15.55
CA THR A 370 -17.24 18.95 14.25
C THR A 370 -16.24 19.61 13.32
N SER A 371 -15.96 18.98 12.17
CA SER A 371 -15.05 19.59 11.18
C SER A 371 -15.53 20.93 10.61
N THR A 372 -16.77 21.39 10.84
CA THR A 372 -17.27 22.67 10.33
C THR A 372 -17.73 23.65 11.41
N ALA A 373 -17.97 23.18 12.63
CA ALA A 373 -18.57 23.96 13.69
C ALA A 373 -17.71 23.93 14.96
N GLY A 374 -17.40 25.10 15.49
CA GLY A 374 -16.49 25.28 16.61
C GLY A 374 -16.54 26.67 17.22
N PHE A 375 -15.76 26.85 18.28
CA PHE A 375 -15.70 28.02 19.14
C PHE A 375 -14.25 28.46 19.31
N VAL A 376 -14.05 29.76 19.51
CA VAL A 376 -12.76 30.35 19.88
C VAL A 376 -13.01 31.31 21.03
N SER A 377 -12.15 31.29 22.03
CA SER A 377 -12.22 32.16 23.20
C SER A 377 -10.92 32.89 23.47
N GLY A 378 -11.01 34.02 24.14
CA GLY A 378 -9.85 34.83 24.46
C GLY A 378 -10.09 35.83 25.57
N ASN A 379 -9.26 36.86 25.59
CA ASN A 379 -9.26 37.85 26.66
C ASN A 379 -10.51 38.73 26.66
N ASN A 380 -10.84 39.27 27.84
CA ASN A 380 -11.97 40.18 28.05
C ASN A 380 -13.34 39.60 27.63
N GLY A 381 -13.58 38.31 27.92
CA GLY A 381 -14.83 37.62 27.60
C GLY A 381 -15.11 37.47 26.10
N ASN A 382 -14.10 37.58 25.24
CA ASN A 382 -14.29 37.46 23.80
C ASN A 382 -14.47 35.99 23.43
N ILE A 383 -15.69 35.64 22.99
CA ILE A 383 -16.00 34.30 22.47
C ILE A 383 -16.67 34.46 21.12
N ILE A 384 -16.26 33.65 20.15
CA ILE A 384 -16.85 33.59 18.82
C ILE A 384 -17.13 32.14 18.43
N SER A 385 -18.13 31.94 17.56
CA SER A 385 -18.46 30.62 17.02
C SER A 385 -18.58 30.63 15.50
N THR A 386 -18.35 29.47 14.89
CA THR A 386 -18.50 29.24 13.46
C THR A 386 -19.30 27.97 13.20
N ARG A 387 -19.94 27.91 12.02
CA ARG A 387 -20.61 26.71 11.48
C ARG A 387 -20.19 26.43 10.03
N ASN A 388 -19.21 27.15 9.52
CA ASN A 388 -18.76 27.07 8.14
C ASN A 388 -17.23 27.01 8.04
N SER A 389 -16.60 26.25 8.94
CA SER A 389 -15.16 26.00 8.96
C SER A 389 -14.31 27.26 9.13
N GLY A 390 -14.75 28.21 9.96
CA GLY A 390 -14.01 29.45 10.23
C GLY A 390 -14.03 30.47 9.09
N VAL A 391 -14.90 30.30 8.09
CA VAL A 391 -15.09 31.29 7.02
C VAL A 391 -15.80 32.54 7.56
N ASN A 392 -16.81 32.35 8.41
CA ASN A 392 -17.51 33.42 9.13
C ASN A 392 -17.58 33.10 10.62
N TRP A 393 -17.53 34.14 11.45
CA TRP A 393 -17.57 34.06 12.91
C TRP A 393 -18.68 34.93 13.49
N THR A 394 -19.44 34.37 14.43
CA THR A 394 -20.49 35.05 15.19
C THR A 394 -19.97 35.36 16.58
N THR A 395 -20.04 36.61 17.02
CA THR A 395 -19.65 36.98 18.40
C THR A 395 -20.73 36.56 19.39
N LEU A 396 -20.31 35.91 20.48
CA LEU A 396 -21.15 35.47 21.59
C LEU A 396 -20.94 36.41 22.78
N ASN A 397 -21.85 36.36 23.76
CA ASN A 397 -21.77 37.20 24.96
C ASN A 397 -21.87 36.30 26.21
N PRO A 398 -20.74 35.93 26.83
CA PRO A 398 -20.73 35.13 28.05
C PRO A 398 -21.13 35.91 29.30
N GLY A 399 -21.47 37.19 29.19
CA GLY A 399 -21.85 38.02 30.35
C GLY A 399 -20.69 38.34 31.29
N THR A 400 -19.45 38.11 30.85
CA THR A 400 -18.23 38.35 31.64
C THR A 400 -17.22 39.20 30.87
N ILE A 401 -16.31 39.82 31.60
CA ILE A 401 -15.12 40.54 31.10
C ILE A 401 -13.82 39.86 31.56
N LYS A 402 -13.92 38.71 32.23
CA LYS A 402 -12.76 37.90 32.64
C LYS A 402 -12.15 37.25 31.39
N ASN A 403 -10.86 36.94 31.41
CA ASN A 403 -10.24 36.19 30.31
C ASN A 403 -10.78 34.76 30.33
N VAL A 404 -11.01 34.21 29.14
CA VAL A 404 -11.46 32.83 28.96
C VAL A 404 -10.28 32.03 28.44
N ASN A 405 -9.86 31.04 29.23
CA ASN A 405 -8.63 30.28 28.99
C ASN A 405 -8.91 28.89 28.40
N GLY A 406 -10.04 28.27 28.75
CA GLY A 406 -10.40 26.92 28.29
C GLY A 406 -11.85 26.80 27.85
N LEU A 407 -12.10 25.86 26.94
CA LEU A 407 -13.39 25.54 26.32
C LEU A 407 -13.60 24.03 26.35
N TYR A 408 -14.82 23.59 26.66
CA TYR A 408 -15.20 22.19 26.49
C TYR A 408 -16.65 22.09 26.05
N PHE A 409 -16.93 21.31 25.00
CA PHE A 409 -18.29 21.12 24.49
C PHE A 409 -18.57 19.64 24.24
N PHE A 410 -19.69 19.15 24.77
CA PHE A 410 -20.19 17.79 24.50
C PHE A 410 -20.82 17.69 23.11
N ASP A 411 -21.51 18.76 22.73
CA ASP A 411 -22.08 18.97 21.41
C ASP A 411 -22.11 20.48 21.12
N PHE A 412 -22.72 20.90 20.01
CA PHE A 412 -22.71 22.32 19.64
C PHE A 412 -23.65 23.17 20.53
N ASP A 413 -24.58 22.57 21.27
CA ASP A 413 -25.53 23.24 22.14
C ASP A 413 -25.01 23.34 23.59
N ILE A 414 -24.38 22.28 24.12
CA ILE A 414 -23.99 22.14 25.53
C ILE A 414 -22.47 22.22 25.70
N GLY A 415 -22.01 23.19 26.51
CA GLY A 415 -20.60 23.34 26.81
C GLY A 415 -20.27 24.29 27.96
N PHE A 416 -18.98 24.41 28.23
CA PHE A 416 -18.38 25.15 29.33
C PHE A 416 -17.28 26.08 28.82
N VAL A 417 -17.15 27.21 29.51
CA VAL A 417 -15.99 28.11 29.44
C VAL A 417 -15.42 28.27 30.84
N ILE A 418 -14.11 28.32 30.93
CA ILE A 418 -13.39 28.59 32.17
C ILE A 418 -12.37 29.70 31.98
N GLY A 419 -11.92 30.32 33.07
CA GLY A 419 -10.83 31.28 32.97
C GLY A 419 -10.46 31.98 34.27
N ASP A 420 -10.02 33.22 34.13
CA ASP A 420 -9.43 34.00 35.23
C ASP A 420 -10.42 34.22 36.37
N ARG A 421 -9.90 34.40 37.59
CA ARG A 421 -10.72 34.71 38.78
C ARG A 421 -11.88 33.74 38.97
N GLY A 422 -11.58 32.45 38.87
CA GLY A 422 -12.50 31.35 39.14
C GLY A 422 -13.70 31.26 38.20
N LEU A 423 -13.64 31.87 37.00
CA LEU A 423 -14.74 31.82 36.04
C LEU A 423 -15.04 30.38 35.63
N ILE A 424 -16.27 29.93 35.87
CA ILE A 424 -16.85 28.74 35.26
C ILE A 424 -18.23 29.15 34.74
N SER A 425 -18.49 28.96 33.46
CA SER A 425 -19.79 29.30 32.89
C SER A 425 -20.24 28.26 31.88
N ARG A 426 -21.52 27.93 31.90
CA ARG A 426 -22.13 26.85 31.12
C ARG A 426 -23.15 27.39 30.13
N THR A 427 -23.30 26.73 28.99
CA THR A 427 -24.35 27.00 28.00
C THR A 427 -25.10 25.71 27.65
N GLU A 428 -26.36 25.85 27.28
CA GLU A 428 -27.21 24.77 26.72
C GLU A 428 -27.84 25.20 25.37
N ASN A 429 -27.36 26.31 24.81
CA ASN A 429 -27.95 26.90 23.61
C ASN A 429 -26.89 27.57 22.73
N GLN A 430 -25.77 26.87 22.49
CA GLN A 430 -24.75 27.27 21.50
C GLN A 430 -23.99 28.53 21.90
N GLY A 431 -23.92 28.81 23.19
CA GLY A 431 -23.31 30.01 23.74
C GLY A 431 -24.10 31.29 23.46
N LEU A 432 -25.39 31.19 23.14
CA LEU A 432 -26.28 32.36 23.08
C LEU A 432 -26.56 32.92 24.47
N ASN A 433 -26.75 32.05 25.46
CA ASN A 433 -26.86 32.37 26.87
C ASN A 433 -25.85 31.55 27.68
N TRP A 434 -25.38 32.14 28.76
CA TRP A 434 -24.38 31.58 29.65
C TRP A 434 -24.84 31.72 31.10
N GLU A 435 -24.69 30.65 31.86
CA GLU A 435 -24.98 30.58 33.29
C GLU A 435 -23.66 30.38 34.06
N GLU A 436 -23.28 31.35 34.87
CA GLU A 436 -22.08 31.27 35.70
C GLU A 436 -22.32 30.29 36.85
N VAL A 437 -21.44 29.29 36.97
CA VAL A 437 -21.41 28.31 38.05
C VAL A 437 -20.34 28.77 39.03
N SER A 438 -20.70 28.88 40.32
CA SER A 438 -19.73 29.31 41.32
C SER A 438 -18.63 28.26 41.50
N SER A 439 -17.37 28.64 41.24
CA SER A 439 -16.21 27.81 41.58
C SER A 439 -15.93 27.78 43.09
N GLY A 440 -16.31 28.85 43.80
CA GLY A 440 -15.93 29.08 45.20
C GLY A 440 -14.50 29.61 45.38
N TYR A 441 -13.78 29.88 44.28
CA TYR A 441 -12.36 30.26 44.27
C TYR A 441 -12.10 31.41 43.29
N ASP A 442 -12.57 32.62 43.63
CA ASP A 442 -12.54 33.79 42.74
C ASP A 442 -11.14 34.46 42.58
N ASP A 443 -10.12 33.93 43.24
CA ASP A 443 -8.74 34.46 43.26
C ASP A 443 -7.74 33.63 42.45
N VAL A 444 -8.19 32.57 41.79
CA VAL A 444 -7.34 31.65 41.02
C VAL A 444 -7.73 31.68 39.53
N ASN A 445 -6.74 31.61 38.65
CA ASN A 445 -6.99 31.46 37.22
C ASN A 445 -7.08 29.98 36.85
N LEU A 446 -8.20 29.60 36.25
CA LEU A 446 -8.42 28.26 35.71
C LEU A 446 -7.82 28.20 34.31
N LYS A 447 -7.12 27.12 33.98
CA LYS A 447 -6.34 26.98 32.75
C LYS A 447 -7.00 26.05 31.75
N ASP A 448 -7.40 24.86 32.20
CA ASP A 448 -7.94 23.83 31.30
C ASP A 448 -9.07 23.00 31.95
N ILE A 449 -9.94 22.42 31.11
CA ILE A 449 -11.14 21.68 31.48
C ILE A 449 -11.33 20.46 30.58
N ALA A 450 -11.65 19.33 31.18
CA ALA A 450 -12.03 18.13 30.45
C ALA A 450 -13.06 17.30 31.22
N PHE A 451 -13.71 16.39 30.52
CA PHE A 451 -14.67 15.46 31.10
C PHE A 451 -14.33 14.03 30.70
N PHE A 452 -14.47 13.11 31.66
CA PHE A 452 -14.37 11.67 31.44
C PHE A 452 -15.64 11.12 30.78
N ASN A 453 -16.78 11.77 31.06
CA ASN A 453 -18.11 11.49 30.53
C ASN A 453 -19.04 12.69 30.82
N GLU A 454 -20.31 12.60 30.46
CA GLU A 454 -21.28 13.69 30.67
C GLU A 454 -21.48 14.15 32.13
N ASN A 455 -21.07 13.35 33.13
CA ASN A 455 -21.21 13.68 34.55
C ASN A 455 -19.89 14.06 35.23
N ASP A 456 -18.81 13.35 34.91
CA ASP A 456 -17.54 13.45 35.62
C ASP A 456 -16.58 14.41 34.91
N GLY A 457 -16.28 15.54 35.55
CA GLY A 457 -15.47 16.62 34.98
C GLY A 457 -14.27 16.99 35.85
N LEU A 458 -13.24 17.53 35.21
CA LEU A 458 -12.00 17.98 35.82
C LEU A 458 -11.66 19.39 35.32
N ILE A 459 -11.27 20.27 36.23
CA ILE A 459 -10.68 21.59 35.92
C ILE A 459 -9.35 21.71 36.65
N ILE A 460 -8.34 22.25 35.97
CA ILE A 460 -7.04 22.58 36.56
C ILE A 460 -6.75 24.10 36.49
N GLY A 461 -5.81 24.57 37.32
CA GLY A 461 -5.40 25.98 37.29
C GLY A 461 -4.15 26.31 38.08
N GLU A 462 -3.93 27.61 38.27
CA GLU A 462 -2.77 28.16 39.00
C GLU A 462 -2.76 27.73 40.48
N GLY A 463 -1.58 27.69 41.09
CA GLY A 463 -1.41 27.33 42.49
C GLY A 463 -1.74 25.86 42.80
N GLY A 464 -1.63 24.96 41.82
CA GLY A 464 -1.98 23.54 41.95
C GLY A 464 -3.49 23.31 42.12
N MET A 465 -4.32 24.19 41.57
CA MET A 465 -5.78 24.06 41.67
C MET A 465 -6.28 22.88 40.85
N VAL A 466 -7.06 22.01 41.49
CA VAL A 466 -7.81 20.94 40.84
C VAL A 466 -9.23 20.94 41.38
N LEU A 467 -10.22 21.03 40.49
CA LEU A 467 -11.64 20.91 40.80
C LEU A 467 -12.21 19.68 40.08
N ILE A 468 -13.02 18.90 40.80
CA ILE A 468 -13.77 17.78 40.23
C ILE A 468 -15.27 18.04 40.30
N SER A 469 -15.99 17.51 39.33
CA SER A 469 -17.45 17.45 39.28
C SER A 469 -17.89 16.01 39.07
N SER A 470 -19.00 15.61 39.67
CA SER A 470 -19.66 14.31 39.42
C SER A 470 -21.14 14.46 39.06
N ASP A 471 -21.58 15.67 38.71
CA ASP A 471 -22.97 15.99 38.37
C ASP A 471 -23.12 16.71 37.03
N GLY A 472 -22.11 16.64 36.15
CA GLY A 472 -22.12 17.28 34.84
C GLY A 472 -21.78 18.77 34.89
N GLY A 473 -21.00 19.18 35.88
CA GLY A 473 -20.44 20.53 36.01
C GLY A 473 -21.36 21.53 36.70
N PHE A 474 -22.43 21.07 37.39
CA PHE A 474 -23.29 21.96 38.19
C PHE A 474 -22.66 22.29 39.54
N ASN A 475 -21.82 21.41 40.10
CA ASN A 475 -21.06 21.67 41.31
C ASN A 475 -19.61 21.20 41.17
N TRP A 476 -18.69 22.03 41.66
CA TRP A 476 -17.25 21.78 41.61
C TRP A 476 -16.65 21.71 43.01
N GLN A 477 -15.87 20.66 43.28
CA GLN A 477 -15.20 20.45 44.56
C GLN A 477 -13.68 20.43 44.37
N LYS A 478 -12.95 21.16 45.23
CA LYS A 478 -11.49 21.15 45.23
C LYS A 478 -10.93 19.84 45.74
N VAL A 479 -9.93 19.32 45.03
CA VAL A 479 -9.07 18.19 45.43
C VAL A 479 -7.62 18.66 45.50
N SER A 480 -6.79 18.01 46.31
CA SER A 480 -5.36 18.30 46.39
C SER A 480 -4.57 17.40 45.45
N ILE A 481 -3.71 18.02 44.64
CA ILE A 481 -2.73 17.32 43.78
C ILE A 481 -1.36 17.15 44.44
N GLY A 482 -1.18 17.67 45.67
CA GLY A 482 0.08 17.58 46.41
C GLY A 482 1.14 18.62 46.04
N THR A 483 0.83 19.58 45.17
CA THR A 483 1.70 20.71 44.81
C THR A 483 0.94 22.04 44.82
N ASN A 484 1.66 23.15 44.85
CA ASN A 484 1.15 24.51 44.64
C ASN A 484 1.71 25.13 43.34
N VAL A 485 2.30 24.32 42.47
CA VAL A 485 2.77 24.77 41.16
C VAL A 485 1.58 24.88 40.21
N ASP A 486 1.60 25.88 39.35
CA ASP A 486 0.61 26.09 38.31
C ASP A 486 0.57 24.91 37.32
N LEU A 487 -0.65 24.48 37.03
CA LEU A 487 -0.95 23.45 36.03
C LEU A 487 -1.35 24.14 34.72
N ASN A 488 -0.82 23.67 33.60
CA ASN A 488 -0.98 24.33 32.30
C ASN A 488 -2.03 23.67 31.40
N ALA A 489 -1.99 22.33 31.28
CA ALA A 489 -2.88 21.58 30.39
C ALA A 489 -3.20 20.19 30.95
N LEU A 490 -4.30 19.61 30.48
CA LEU A 490 -4.84 18.35 30.96
C LEU A 490 -5.32 17.47 29.78
N SER A 491 -5.14 16.17 29.88
CA SER A 491 -5.67 15.23 28.90
C SER A 491 -6.27 14.01 29.58
N VAL A 492 -7.43 13.57 29.10
CA VAL A 492 -8.13 12.36 29.57
C VAL A 492 -7.69 11.18 28.71
N LEU A 493 -7.27 10.09 29.35
CA LEU A 493 -6.75 8.89 28.68
C LEU A 493 -7.87 7.86 28.45
N ASP A 494 -8.73 7.69 29.46
CA ASP A 494 -9.81 6.71 29.48
C ASP A 494 -10.96 7.19 30.40
N GLU A 495 -11.92 6.31 30.73
CA GLU A 495 -13.08 6.64 31.57
C GLU A 495 -12.75 7.02 33.03
N ASN A 496 -11.52 6.77 33.51
CA ASN A 496 -11.07 7.02 34.87
C ASN A 496 -9.73 7.77 34.96
N SER A 497 -8.89 7.71 33.93
CA SER A 497 -7.51 8.19 33.98
C SER A 497 -7.31 9.51 33.24
N ALA A 498 -6.53 10.42 33.83
CA ALA A 498 -6.15 11.69 33.22
C ALA A 498 -4.74 12.08 33.64
N ILE A 499 -4.09 12.90 32.82
CA ILE A 499 -2.78 13.49 33.11
C ILE A 499 -2.86 15.00 33.06
N ALA A 500 -2.18 15.67 33.99
CA ALA A 500 -2.00 17.11 34.03
C ALA A 500 -0.51 17.45 34.00
N VAL A 501 -0.15 18.51 33.28
CA VAL A 501 1.23 19.01 33.16
C VAL A 501 1.39 20.37 33.82
N SER A 502 2.60 20.70 34.26
CA SER A 502 2.87 21.89 35.06
C SER A 502 4.06 22.71 34.57
N GLN A 503 4.12 23.96 35.04
CA GLN A 503 5.23 24.88 34.80
C GLN A 503 6.57 24.42 35.40
N SER A 504 6.55 23.48 36.35
CA SER A 504 7.76 22.95 37.01
C SER A 504 8.33 21.70 36.34
N SER A 505 7.89 21.38 35.12
CA SER A 505 8.24 20.13 34.41
C SER A 505 7.65 18.85 35.03
N ALA A 506 6.80 18.99 36.06
CA ALA A 506 6.14 17.86 36.70
C ALA A 506 4.90 17.43 35.90
N VAL A 507 4.75 16.11 35.76
CA VAL A 507 3.59 15.43 35.20
C VAL A 507 2.84 14.77 36.35
N PHE A 508 1.52 14.89 36.38
CA PHE A 508 0.67 14.27 37.39
C PHE A 508 -0.35 13.36 36.73
N LYS A 509 -0.56 12.17 37.27
CA LYS A 509 -1.52 11.18 36.77
C LYS A 509 -2.56 10.85 37.83
N THR A 510 -3.80 10.75 37.41
CA THR A 510 -4.91 10.17 38.18
C THR A 510 -5.44 8.93 37.45
N VAL A 511 -5.96 7.97 38.21
CA VAL A 511 -6.63 6.75 37.72
C VAL A 511 -8.02 6.57 38.35
N ASP A 512 -8.52 7.62 39.02
CA ASP A 512 -9.76 7.61 39.78
C ASP A 512 -10.53 8.93 39.64
N LYS A 513 -10.55 9.47 38.42
CA LYS A 513 -11.29 10.67 38.02
C LYS A 513 -10.87 11.94 38.77
N GLY A 514 -9.59 12.04 39.10
CA GLY A 514 -9.00 13.21 39.76
C GLY A 514 -9.15 13.23 41.28
N LEU A 515 -9.60 12.14 41.91
CA LEU A 515 -9.70 12.03 43.37
C LEU A 515 -8.32 11.91 44.04
N ASN A 516 -7.40 11.18 43.42
CA ASN A 516 -6.01 11.05 43.84
C ASN A 516 -5.06 11.27 42.66
N TRP A 517 -3.88 11.81 42.96
CA TRP A 517 -2.86 12.14 41.97
C TRP A 517 -1.48 11.63 42.39
N GLU A 518 -0.75 11.12 41.42
CA GLU A 518 0.65 10.70 41.54
C GLU A 518 1.53 11.56 40.63
N GLN A 519 2.68 12.02 41.15
CA GLN A 519 3.65 12.76 40.35
C GLN A 519 4.60 11.80 39.64
N ILE A 520 4.69 11.95 38.32
CA ILE A 520 5.59 11.21 37.44
C ILE A 520 6.80 12.11 37.10
N HIS A 521 8.00 11.55 37.25
CA HIS A 521 9.25 12.25 36.96
C HIS A 521 9.69 11.92 35.53
N THR A 522 9.69 12.93 34.66
CA THR A 522 10.06 12.76 33.24
C THR A 522 11.57 12.80 33.00
N GLY A 523 12.33 13.40 33.92
CA GLY A 523 13.77 13.61 33.78
C GLY A 523 14.15 14.83 32.92
N PHE A 524 13.17 15.65 32.52
CA PHE A 524 13.36 16.90 31.79
C PHE A 524 13.03 18.10 32.68
N ASP A 525 13.80 19.18 32.55
CA ASP A 525 13.73 20.37 33.42
C ASP A 525 13.24 21.61 32.66
N MET A 526 12.24 21.47 31.79
CA MET A 526 11.61 22.58 31.04
C MET A 526 10.10 22.64 31.32
N PRO A 527 9.51 23.85 31.47
CA PRO A 527 8.07 24.01 31.63
C PRO A 527 7.28 23.30 30.52
N LEU A 528 6.24 22.58 30.91
CA LEU A 528 5.37 21.83 29.99
C LEU A 528 4.13 22.66 29.71
N THR A 529 3.80 22.86 28.45
CA THR A 529 2.80 23.84 28.00
C THR A 529 1.48 23.19 27.61
N ASP A 530 1.54 22.06 26.91
CA ASP A 530 0.33 21.37 26.43
C ASP A 530 0.52 19.85 26.36
N ILE A 531 -0.59 19.11 26.41
CA ILE A 531 -0.62 17.63 26.44
C ILE A 531 -1.80 17.07 25.66
N GLU A 532 -1.55 16.02 24.88
CA GLU A 532 -2.60 15.30 24.18
C GLU A 532 -2.31 13.80 24.13
N PHE A 533 -3.31 13.02 24.53
CA PHE A 533 -3.33 11.57 24.36
C PHE A 533 -4.15 11.17 23.15
N LEU A 534 -3.60 10.24 22.37
CA LEU A 534 -4.23 9.70 21.16
C LEU A 534 -5.10 8.48 21.48
N ASP A 535 -4.68 7.74 22.52
CA ASP A 535 -5.37 6.60 23.10
C ASP A 535 -4.95 6.42 24.57
N GLU A 536 -5.33 5.30 25.20
CA GLU A 536 -5.02 5.00 26.60
C GLU A 536 -3.52 4.83 26.89
N SER A 537 -2.67 4.72 25.86
CA SER A 537 -1.24 4.39 25.97
C SER A 537 -0.31 5.44 25.35
N VAL A 538 -0.70 6.08 24.25
CA VAL A 538 0.15 6.98 23.46
C VAL A 538 -0.24 8.43 23.72
N GLY A 539 0.74 9.22 24.16
CA GLY A 539 0.55 10.64 24.42
C GLY A 539 1.80 11.46 24.16
N PHE A 540 1.59 12.75 23.92
CA PHE A 540 2.61 13.73 23.62
C PHE A 540 2.45 14.93 24.54
N ILE A 541 3.58 15.48 25.00
CA ILE A 541 3.64 16.72 25.74
C ILE A 541 4.58 17.66 25.00
N THR A 542 4.17 18.92 24.90
CA THR A 542 5.01 20.02 24.43
C THR A 542 5.46 20.88 25.59
N GLY A 543 6.56 21.61 25.40
CA GLY A 543 7.07 22.54 26.39
C GLY A 543 7.96 23.62 25.80
N GLU A 544 8.58 24.35 26.70
CA GLU A 544 9.54 25.40 26.35
C GLU A 544 10.83 24.83 25.74
N ASN A 545 11.58 25.70 25.05
CA ASN A 545 12.90 25.42 24.50
C ASN A 545 12.92 24.20 23.57
N GLY A 546 11.91 24.10 22.69
CA GLY A 546 11.75 23.06 21.70
C GLY A 546 11.39 21.68 22.24
N LEU A 547 11.03 21.56 23.51
CA LEU A 547 10.75 20.26 24.13
C LEU A 547 9.47 19.63 23.57
N ILE A 548 9.63 18.44 22.98
CA ILE A 548 8.52 17.52 22.76
C ILE A 548 8.91 16.17 23.36
N ILE A 549 8.05 15.62 24.22
CA ILE A 549 8.22 14.30 24.83
C ILE A 549 7.01 13.41 24.53
N ARG A 550 7.23 12.10 24.50
CA ARG A 550 6.23 11.10 24.13
C ARG A 550 6.25 9.91 25.09
N THR A 551 5.09 9.34 25.34
CA THR A 551 4.88 8.07 26.04
C THR A 551 4.22 7.02 25.13
N PHE A 552 4.44 5.74 25.42
CA PHE A 552 3.71 4.59 24.85
C PHE A 552 3.11 3.69 25.94
N ASP A 553 3.13 4.14 27.19
CA ASP A 553 2.77 3.37 28.37
C ASP A 553 1.89 4.19 29.32
N ALA A 554 0.95 4.95 28.78
CA ALA A 554 -0.03 5.73 29.54
C ALA A 554 0.62 6.79 30.46
N GLY A 555 1.76 7.34 30.04
CA GLY A 555 2.48 8.39 30.76
C GLY A 555 3.40 7.91 31.87
N GLU A 556 3.64 6.61 32.03
CA GLU A 556 4.58 6.07 33.03
C GLU A 556 6.03 6.43 32.69
N ASN A 557 6.41 6.37 31.41
CA ASN A 557 7.72 6.77 30.91
C ASN A 557 7.60 7.73 29.72
N TRP A 558 8.56 8.66 29.65
CA TRP A 558 8.61 9.71 28.62
C TRP A 558 9.96 9.73 27.92
N GLY A 559 9.95 9.77 26.59
CA GLY A 559 11.13 9.94 25.75
C GLY A 559 11.08 11.24 24.94
N ARG A 560 12.20 11.95 24.84
CA ARG A 560 12.35 13.16 24.04
C ARG A 560 12.34 12.85 22.55
N LEU A 561 11.70 13.72 21.79
CA LEU A 561 11.77 13.78 20.33
C LEU A 561 12.56 15.04 19.94
N GLU A 562 13.61 14.86 19.14
CA GLU A 562 14.41 16.01 18.71
C GLU A 562 13.68 16.83 17.66
N THR A 563 13.65 18.14 17.89
CA THR A 563 12.99 19.15 17.03
C THR A 563 13.97 20.14 16.41
N ALA A 564 15.21 20.17 16.92
CA ALA A 564 16.28 21.12 16.57
C ALA A 564 15.99 22.61 16.84
N THR A 565 14.78 22.96 17.30
CA THR A 565 14.40 24.34 17.59
C THR A 565 14.56 24.68 19.06
N PHE A 566 14.79 25.97 19.36
CA PHE A 566 14.77 26.51 20.73
C PHE A 566 13.51 27.33 21.01
N GLN A 567 12.58 27.44 20.04
CA GLN A 567 11.33 28.16 20.24
C GLN A 567 10.40 27.39 21.19
N ASN A 568 9.63 28.12 21.98
CA ASN A 568 8.67 27.50 22.89
C ASN A 568 7.45 27.01 22.10
N PHE A 569 7.03 25.79 22.37
CA PHE A 569 5.71 25.31 21.97
C PHE A 569 4.67 25.81 22.96
N THR A 570 3.44 26.03 22.48
CA THR A 570 2.31 26.51 23.29
C THR A 570 1.09 25.63 23.16
N GLY A 571 1.00 24.82 22.09
CA GLY A 571 -0.11 23.92 21.87
C GLY A 571 0.26 22.72 21.01
N ILE A 572 -0.47 21.63 21.18
CA ILE A 572 -0.39 20.41 20.36
C ILE A 572 -1.80 19.94 19.98
N SER A 573 -1.94 19.46 18.76
CA SER A 573 -3.18 18.84 18.30
C SER A 573 -2.91 17.73 17.28
N PHE A 574 -3.54 16.58 17.44
CA PHE A 574 -3.49 15.48 16.49
C PHE A 574 -4.73 15.40 15.62
N GLY A 575 -4.49 15.34 14.30
CA GLY A 575 -5.55 15.16 13.31
C GLY A 575 -5.92 13.69 13.10
N ASP A 576 -4.98 12.79 13.36
CA ASP A 576 -5.17 11.34 13.45
C ASP A 576 -4.01 10.69 14.26
N LEU A 577 -3.96 9.36 14.34
CA LEU A 577 -2.93 8.63 15.10
C LEU A 577 -1.50 8.77 14.56
N ASN A 578 -1.33 9.21 13.31
CA ASN A 578 -0.03 9.28 12.62
C ASN A 578 0.42 10.71 12.32
N VAL A 579 -0.47 11.69 12.38
CA VAL A 579 -0.21 13.09 12.01
C VAL A 579 -0.66 14.02 13.12
N GLY A 580 0.34 14.67 13.73
CA GLY A 580 0.16 15.66 14.79
C GLY A 580 0.76 17.00 14.40
N TYR A 581 0.35 18.04 15.11
CA TYR A 581 0.82 19.40 14.89
C TYR A 581 1.10 20.08 16.22
N ALA A 582 2.24 20.76 16.30
CA ALA A 582 2.62 21.56 17.46
C ALA A 582 2.80 23.00 17.02
N VAL A 583 2.29 23.95 17.80
CA VAL A 583 2.38 25.38 17.53
C VAL A 583 3.14 26.09 18.65
N GLY A 584 3.61 27.31 18.39
CA GLY A 584 4.37 28.05 19.39
C GLY A 584 4.59 29.52 19.10
N GLU A 585 5.63 30.05 19.72
CA GLU A 585 6.07 31.45 19.58
C GLU A 585 6.46 31.80 18.14
N ASN A 586 6.29 33.07 17.78
CA ASN A 586 6.63 33.61 16.46
C ASN A 586 6.12 32.71 15.31
N GLY A 587 4.86 32.30 15.33
CA GLY A 587 4.26 31.52 14.24
C GLY A 587 4.87 30.14 13.98
N LEU A 588 5.55 29.55 14.97
CA LEU A 588 6.05 28.17 14.93
C LEU A 588 4.91 27.19 14.62
N LEU A 589 5.10 26.37 13.58
CA LEU A 589 4.22 25.23 13.27
C LEU A 589 5.07 24.03 12.89
N PHE A 590 4.97 22.97 13.68
CA PHE A 590 5.64 21.70 13.49
C PHE A 590 4.59 20.64 13.15
N GLN A 591 4.97 19.69 12.31
CA GLN A 591 4.18 18.52 11.96
C GLN A 591 4.95 17.28 12.39
N TYR A 592 4.24 16.43 13.13
CA TYR A 592 4.62 15.07 13.41
C TYR A 592 4.13 14.16 12.29
N THR A 593 5.00 13.24 11.86
CA THR A 593 4.59 12.12 11.03
C THR A 593 5.13 10.82 11.60
N CYS A 594 4.22 9.87 11.80
CA CYS A 594 4.53 8.48 12.04
C CYS A 594 4.53 7.75 10.70
N GLN A 595 5.68 7.24 10.25
CA GLN A 595 5.82 6.43 9.05
C GLN A 595 6.09 4.98 9.46
N VAL A 596 5.27 4.06 8.94
CA VAL A 596 5.55 2.63 9.04
C VAL A 596 6.74 2.27 8.15
N PRO A 597 7.42 1.13 8.35
CA PRO A 597 8.54 0.74 7.51
C PRO A 597 8.10 0.55 6.05
N ASP A 598 8.51 1.46 5.17
CA ASP A 598 8.17 1.45 3.73
C ASP A 598 9.01 0.47 2.92
N VAL A 599 10.02 -0.15 3.53
CA VAL A 599 10.88 -1.11 2.85
C VAL A 599 10.20 -2.46 2.82
N ILE A 600 9.89 -2.94 1.61
CA ILE A 600 9.33 -4.27 1.36
C ILE A 600 10.48 -5.30 1.47
N PRO A 601 10.50 -6.16 2.50
CA PRO A 601 11.60 -7.09 2.73
C PRO A 601 11.55 -8.29 1.78
N THR A 602 12.59 -8.53 0.99
CA THR A 602 12.72 -9.78 0.22
C THR A 602 13.15 -10.92 1.14
N ILE A 603 12.41 -12.03 1.13
CA ILE A 603 12.75 -13.24 1.89
C ILE A 603 13.75 -14.08 1.10
N PHE A 604 14.87 -14.44 1.74
CA PHE A 604 15.88 -15.37 1.25
C PHE A 604 15.82 -16.68 2.03
N GLY A 605 15.74 -17.80 1.32
CA GLY A 605 15.77 -19.16 1.85
C GLY A 605 15.37 -20.17 0.78
N GLU A 606 15.42 -21.46 1.12
CA GLU A 606 14.98 -22.54 0.23
C GLU A 606 13.44 -22.59 0.14
N ASP A 607 12.92 -22.72 -1.08
CA ASP A 607 11.49 -22.73 -1.41
C ASP A 607 10.96 -24.12 -1.79
N ASN A 608 11.83 -25.12 -1.94
CA ASN A 608 11.45 -26.51 -2.17
C ASN A 608 12.27 -27.45 -1.28
N ILE A 609 11.65 -27.97 -0.23
CA ILE A 609 12.35 -28.64 0.88
C ILE A 609 11.65 -29.92 1.34
N CYS A 610 12.41 -30.78 2.00
CA CYS A 610 11.82 -31.86 2.81
C CYS A 610 11.40 -31.33 4.19
N ILE A 611 10.45 -32.00 4.86
CA ILE A 611 10.14 -31.74 6.28
C ILE A 611 11.43 -31.66 7.09
N SER A 612 11.76 -30.45 7.54
CA SER A 612 13.02 -30.12 8.18
C SER A 612 12.94 -28.74 8.83
N GLN A 613 13.99 -28.37 9.55
CA GLN A 613 14.19 -27.00 10.02
C GLN A 613 14.92 -26.19 8.95
N GLN A 614 14.40 -25.02 8.63
CA GLN A 614 15.00 -24.09 7.67
C GLN A 614 15.21 -22.72 8.28
N ILE A 615 16.17 -22.00 7.71
CA ILE A 615 16.49 -20.63 8.09
C ILE A 615 16.07 -19.73 6.94
N TYR A 616 15.27 -18.72 7.25
CA TYR A 616 14.92 -17.65 6.31
C TYR A 616 15.50 -16.34 6.82
N SER A 617 15.82 -15.44 5.91
CA SER A 617 16.37 -14.13 6.25
C SER A 617 15.88 -13.05 5.30
N VAL A 618 15.98 -11.81 5.72
CA VAL A 618 15.72 -10.62 4.90
C VAL A 618 16.97 -9.76 4.84
N GLN A 619 17.06 -8.90 3.83
CA GLN A 619 18.12 -7.90 3.76
C GLN A 619 18.02 -6.95 4.97
N ASP A 620 19.13 -6.74 5.66
CA ASP A 620 19.24 -5.72 6.70
C ASP A 620 19.50 -4.36 6.05
N PHE A 621 18.62 -3.39 6.32
CA PHE A 621 18.72 -2.02 5.82
C PHE A 621 19.30 -1.06 6.87
N GLY A 622 19.64 -1.54 8.07
CA GLY A 622 20.19 -0.72 9.15
C GLY A 622 19.23 0.35 9.66
N LEU A 623 17.91 0.11 9.55
CA LEU A 623 16.88 1.04 10.01
C LEU A 623 16.73 0.92 11.53
N GLU A 624 17.05 1.99 12.26
CA GLU A 624 16.86 2.02 13.71
C GLU A 624 15.37 1.92 14.08
N GLY A 625 15.06 1.09 15.09
CA GLY A 625 13.70 0.93 15.62
C GLY A 625 12.75 0.10 14.75
N VAL A 626 13.26 -0.60 13.73
CA VAL A 626 12.47 -1.55 12.91
C VAL A 626 12.73 -2.99 13.35
N GLU A 627 11.67 -3.69 13.74
CA GLU A 627 11.65 -5.13 14.01
C GLU A 627 10.95 -5.88 12.88
N TYR A 628 11.17 -7.20 12.77
CA TYR A 628 10.55 -8.03 11.74
C TYR A 628 9.55 -9.03 12.34
N ASP A 629 8.27 -8.87 11.99
CA ASP A 629 7.19 -9.79 12.38
C ASP A 629 7.08 -10.94 11.37
N TRP A 630 7.57 -12.12 11.76
CA TRP A 630 7.54 -13.34 10.97
C TRP A 630 6.28 -14.16 11.26
N ARG A 631 5.66 -14.65 10.19
CA ARG A 631 4.52 -15.57 10.22
C ARG A 631 4.77 -16.73 9.28
N VAL A 632 4.18 -17.87 9.57
CA VAL A 632 4.36 -19.10 8.78
C VAL A 632 3.03 -19.84 8.67
N ASP A 633 2.74 -20.34 7.48
CA ASP A 633 1.69 -21.32 7.21
C ASP A 633 2.31 -22.73 7.20
N GLY A 634 1.64 -23.76 7.71
CA GLY A 634 2.17 -25.15 7.72
C GLY A 634 3.47 -25.44 8.48
N GLY A 635 3.95 -24.48 9.29
CA GLY A 635 5.15 -24.60 10.11
C GLY A 635 5.06 -23.85 11.43
N THR A 636 6.16 -23.81 12.18
CA THR A 636 6.28 -23.06 13.45
C THR A 636 7.57 -22.26 13.50
N VAL A 637 7.47 -20.98 13.88
CA VAL A 637 8.64 -20.13 14.17
C VAL A 637 9.22 -20.56 15.51
N ILE A 638 10.51 -20.96 15.52
CA ILE A 638 11.19 -21.46 16.71
C ILE A 638 12.08 -20.37 17.33
N GLN A 639 12.71 -19.55 16.49
CA GLN A 639 13.64 -18.52 16.92
C GLN A 639 13.69 -17.40 15.88
N GLY A 640 14.02 -16.18 16.31
CA GLY A 640 14.37 -15.08 15.41
C GLY A 640 13.24 -14.09 15.14
N GLN A 641 12.13 -14.17 15.89
CA GLN A 641 11.09 -13.15 15.84
C GLN A 641 11.67 -11.78 16.23
N GLY A 642 11.24 -10.74 15.51
CA GLY A 642 11.77 -9.38 15.65
C GLY A 642 13.10 -9.14 14.95
N THR A 643 13.73 -10.16 14.35
CA THR A 643 15.06 -10.05 13.74
C THR A 643 15.06 -10.30 12.23
N THR A 644 16.12 -9.91 11.54
CA THR A 644 16.30 -10.14 10.09
C THR A 644 16.46 -11.62 9.71
N ARG A 645 16.48 -12.53 10.68
CA ARG A 645 16.69 -13.98 10.46
C ARG A 645 15.75 -14.80 11.34
N VAL A 646 14.99 -15.70 10.74
CA VAL A 646 14.07 -16.61 11.44
C VAL A 646 14.45 -18.08 11.22
N VAL A 647 14.19 -18.91 12.23
CA VAL A 647 14.30 -20.37 12.16
C VAL A 647 12.89 -20.97 12.22
N ILE A 648 12.52 -21.72 11.19
CA ILE A 648 11.19 -22.32 11.05
C ILE A 648 11.34 -23.85 11.04
N ARG A 649 10.50 -24.55 11.80
CA ARG A 649 10.28 -25.99 11.63
C ARG A 649 9.04 -26.21 10.80
N TRP A 650 9.20 -26.93 9.70
CA TRP A 650 8.10 -27.31 8.83
C TRP A 650 7.51 -28.64 9.30
N ASP A 651 6.21 -28.65 9.57
CA ASP A 651 5.52 -29.81 10.14
C ASP A 651 4.45 -30.37 9.18
N THR A 652 3.97 -29.56 8.22
CA THR A 652 2.87 -29.92 7.31
C THR A 652 3.35 -29.95 5.84
N PRO A 653 3.28 -31.10 5.14
CA PRO A 653 3.53 -31.18 3.71
C PRO A 653 2.51 -30.40 2.88
N GLY A 654 2.94 -29.87 1.72
CA GLY A 654 2.10 -29.13 0.79
C GLY A 654 2.69 -27.79 0.38
N ARG A 655 1.86 -26.94 -0.24
CA ARG A 655 2.18 -25.55 -0.53
C ARG A 655 1.92 -24.74 0.72
N ASN A 656 2.98 -24.21 1.30
CA ASN A 656 2.93 -23.36 2.48
C ASN A 656 3.60 -22.02 2.18
N ALA A 657 3.70 -21.14 3.17
CA ALA A 657 4.41 -19.87 3.00
C ALA A 657 5.08 -19.41 4.29
N VAL A 658 6.22 -18.74 4.14
CA VAL A 658 6.80 -17.89 5.15
C VAL A 658 6.51 -16.43 4.78
N MET A 659 6.07 -15.65 5.75
CA MET A 659 5.69 -14.25 5.59
C MET A 659 6.48 -13.40 6.57
N VAL A 660 6.83 -12.19 6.14
CA VAL A 660 7.50 -11.21 6.99
C VAL A 660 7.07 -9.80 6.64
N ARG A 661 7.01 -8.94 7.65
CA ARG A 661 6.80 -7.50 7.51
C ARG A 661 7.69 -6.74 8.48
N GLY A 662 8.14 -5.56 8.08
CA GLY A 662 8.77 -4.63 9.02
C GLY A 662 7.71 -4.04 9.94
N ALA A 663 8.06 -3.86 11.22
CA ALA A 663 7.21 -3.23 12.21
C ALA A 663 8.04 -2.22 13.00
N ASN A 664 7.44 -1.09 13.35
CA ASN A 664 8.01 -0.10 14.26
C ASN A 664 6.91 0.42 15.20
N ASN A 665 7.24 1.40 16.04
CA ASN A 665 6.28 2.01 16.96
C ASN A 665 5.09 2.72 16.27
N CYS A 666 5.13 2.94 14.95
CA CYS A 666 4.00 3.48 14.18
C CYS A 666 3.06 2.40 13.65
N GLY A 667 3.51 1.15 13.60
CA GLY A 667 2.73 0.04 13.09
C GLY A 667 3.51 -0.87 12.16
N ASN A 668 2.76 -1.61 11.34
CA ASN A 668 3.31 -2.63 10.46
C ASN A 668 3.37 -2.13 9.02
N GLY A 669 4.52 -2.29 8.38
CA GLY A 669 4.71 -2.10 6.95
C GLY A 669 4.09 -3.21 6.11
N GLU A 670 4.37 -3.19 4.81
CA GLU A 670 3.86 -4.20 3.88
C GLU A 670 4.38 -5.62 4.19
N THR A 671 3.53 -6.61 3.95
CA THR A 671 3.86 -8.03 4.17
C THR A 671 4.34 -8.68 2.89
N THR A 672 5.53 -9.27 2.94
CA THR A 672 6.06 -10.12 1.86
C THR A 672 5.87 -11.59 2.21
N ALA A 673 5.63 -12.43 1.20
CA ALA A 673 5.50 -13.87 1.35
C ALA A 673 6.42 -14.61 0.36
N LEU A 674 7.02 -15.71 0.81
CA LEU A 674 7.71 -16.70 -0.01
C LEU A 674 6.91 -18.00 0.10
N GLU A 675 6.38 -18.47 -1.04
CA GLU A 675 5.77 -19.81 -1.13
C GLU A 675 6.86 -20.86 -0.93
N VAL A 676 6.61 -21.83 -0.05
CA VAL A 676 7.52 -22.92 0.26
C VAL A 676 6.78 -24.24 0.06
N VAL A 677 7.25 -25.04 -0.89
CA VAL A 677 6.77 -26.39 -1.14
C VAL A 677 7.50 -27.33 -0.18
N VAL A 678 6.74 -27.93 0.74
CA VAL A 678 7.26 -28.88 1.74
C VAL A 678 6.83 -30.28 1.35
N SER A 679 7.79 -31.16 1.14
CA SER A 679 7.55 -32.57 0.79
C SER A 679 7.82 -33.51 1.96
N GLU A 680 7.15 -34.67 1.94
CA GLU A 680 7.55 -35.89 2.66
C GLU A 680 8.08 -36.92 1.66
N GLU A 681 8.77 -37.98 2.13
CA GLU A 681 9.21 -39.07 1.24
C GLU A 681 8.02 -39.61 0.41
N PRO A 682 8.16 -39.75 -0.93
CA PRO A 682 7.06 -40.19 -1.77
C PRO A 682 6.60 -41.59 -1.35
N LYS A 683 5.33 -41.69 -0.94
CA LYS A 683 4.68 -42.98 -0.66
C LYS A 683 4.27 -43.65 -1.96
N GLU A 684 4.03 -44.96 -1.91
CA GLU A 684 3.54 -45.73 -3.07
C GLU A 684 2.28 -45.10 -3.64
N THR A 685 2.33 -44.76 -4.93
CA THR A 685 1.21 -44.12 -5.64
C THR A 685 0.09 -45.13 -5.81
N THR A 686 -1.16 -44.70 -5.62
CA THR A 686 -2.33 -45.52 -5.94
C THR A 686 -2.46 -45.75 -7.45
N VAL A 687 -3.18 -46.82 -7.81
CA VAL A 687 -3.39 -47.40 -9.15
C VAL A 687 -3.28 -46.39 -10.31
N ILE A 688 -2.43 -46.70 -11.31
CA ILE A 688 -2.34 -45.94 -12.56
C ILE A 688 -3.71 -45.90 -13.24
N GLN A 689 -4.27 -44.71 -13.47
CA GLN A 689 -5.52 -44.51 -14.20
C GLN A 689 -5.28 -44.50 -15.72
N GLY A 690 -6.25 -44.95 -16.52
CA GLY A 690 -6.15 -45.09 -17.98
C GLY A 690 -6.75 -46.40 -18.50
N GLU A 691 -6.82 -46.57 -19.82
CA GLU A 691 -7.42 -47.76 -20.42
C GLU A 691 -6.56 -49.03 -20.23
N GLY A 692 -7.23 -50.15 -19.91
CA GLY A 692 -6.58 -51.45 -19.71
C GLY A 692 -6.54 -52.33 -20.96
N VAL A 693 -7.34 -51.99 -21.98
CA VAL A 693 -7.36 -52.66 -23.29
C VAL A 693 -7.37 -51.59 -24.37
N VAL A 694 -6.38 -51.63 -25.26
CA VAL A 694 -6.11 -50.54 -26.22
C VAL A 694 -5.82 -51.12 -27.60
N CYS A 695 -6.03 -50.33 -28.66
CA CYS A 695 -5.77 -50.78 -30.02
C CYS A 695 -4.34 -50.46 -30.44
N VAL A 696 -3.73 -51.34 -31.24
CA VAL A 696 -2.39 -51.06 -31.78
C VAL A 696 -2.39 -49.80 -32.64
N ASN A 697 -1.35 -48.98 -32.49
CA ASN A 697 -1.15 -47.65 -33.08
C ASN A 697 -2.13 -46.57 -32.59
N THR A 698 -2.68 -46.70 -31.38
CA THR A 698 -3.40 -45.60 -30.70
C THR A 698 -2.54 -44.93 -29.63
N LEU A 699 -2.87 -43.67 -29.34
CA LEU A 699 -2.29 -42.88 -28.26
C LEU A 699 -3.25 -42.89 -27.08
N GLU A 700 -2.76 -43.32 -25.93
CA GLU A 700 -3.56 -43.43 -24.71
C GLU A 700 -2.88 -42.68 -23.57
N GLU A 701 -3.70 -42.00 -22.76
CA GLU A 701 -3.25 -41.21 -21.61
C GLU A 701 -3.35 -42.05 -20.33
N TYR A 702 -2.30 -41.99 -19.51
CA TYR A 702 -2.25 -42.59 -18.18
C TYR A 702 -1.88 -41.53 -17.15
N ASN A 703 -2.46 -41.59 -15.96
CA ASN A 703 -2.18 -40.63 -14.89
C ASN A 703 -2.18 -41.26 -13.50
N VAL A 704 -1.54 -40.57 -12.56
CA VAL A 704 -1.56 -40.81 -11.11
C VAL A 704 -1.93 -39.52 -10.38
N ASP A 705 -2.23 -39.61 -9.08
CA ASP A 705 -2.49 -38.43 -8.26
C ASP A 705 -1.27 -37.50 -8.24
N ASP A 706 -1.48 -36.22 -8.56
CA ASP A 706 -0.44 -35.19 -8.60
C ASP A 706 -0.09 -34.71 -7.19
N VAL A 707 1.17 -34.88 -6.79
CA VAL A 707 1.71 -34.51 -5.49
C VAL A 707 2.65 -33.31 -5.66
N PRO A 708 2.35 -32.14 -5.09
CA PRO A 708 3.19 -30.94 -5.21
C PRO A 708 4.67 -31.19 -4.87
N GLY A 709 5.57 -30.70 -5.72
CA GLY A 709 7.03 -30.85 -5.53
C GLY A 709 7.59 -32.23 -5.92
N THR A 710 6.78 -33.10 -6.54
CA THR A 710 7.17 -34.45 -6.95
C THR A 710 7.26 -34.58 -8.46
N GLU A 711 8.37 -35.11 -8.96
CA GLU A 711 8.56 -35.47 -10.36
C GLU A 711 8.22 -36.95 -10.59
N TYR A 712 7.63 -37.27 -11.73
CA TYR A 712 7.20 -38.63 -12.08
C TYR A 712 7.93 -39.15 -13.32
N PHE A 713 8.43 -40.38 -13.23
CA PHE A 713 9.17 -41.06 -14.29
C PHE A 713 8.38 -42.26 -14.77
N TRP A 714 7.99 -42.22 -16.03
CA TRP A 714 7.16 -43.23 -16.69
C TRP A 714 7.99 -44.14 -17.60
N GLU A 715 7.68 -45.44 -17.58
CA GLU A 715 8.23 -46.45 -18.48
C GLU A 715 7.10 -47.33 -19.02
N ALA A 716 7.18 -47.76 -20.28
CA ALA A 716 6.23 -48.70 -20.85
C ALA A 716 6.93 -49.77 -21.68
N THR A 717 6.48 -51.02 -21.55
CA THR A 717 6.93 -52.12 -22.42
C THR A 717 6.03 -52.19 -23.65
N GLY A 718 6.54 -52.38 -24.87
CA GLY A 718 5.68 -52.54 -26.06
C GLY A 718 4.91 -51.30 -26.55
N GLY A 719 5.13 -50.14 -25.91
CA GLY A 719 4.68 -48.82 -26.34
C GLY A 719 5.79 -47.77 -26.17
N VAL A 720 5.59 -46.58 -26.74
CA VAL A 720 6.55 -45.47 -26.70
C VAL A 720 5.91 -44.29 -25.98
N VAL A 721 6.54 -43.82 -24.90
CA VAL A 721 6.15 -42.58 -24.22
C VAL A 721 6.39 -41.40 -25.16
N ARG A 722 5.34 -40.64 -25.48
CA ARG A 722 5.39 -39.50 -26.39
C ARG A 722 5.51 -38.17 -25.67
N GLU A 723 4.71 -37.96 -24.62
CA GLU A 723 4.64 -36.71 -23.86
C GLU A 723 4.34 -37.01 -22.37
N GLY A 724 4.67 -36.07 -21.47
CA GLY A 724 4.32 -36.15 -20.05
C GLY A 724 5.39 -36.69 -19.09
N GLN A 725 6.65 -36.85 -19.53
CA GLN A 725 7.72 -37.23 -18.63
C GLN A 725 8.04 -36.11 -17.62
N GLY A 726 8.21 -36.47 -16.35
CA GLY A 726 8.37 -35.53 -15.24
C GLY A 726 7.04 -35.07 -14.61
N THR A 727 5.89 -35.43 -15.21
CA THR A 727 4.56 -34.99 -14.75
C THR A 727 3.68 -36.18 -14.33
N ALA A 728 2.65 -35.92 -13.52
CA ALA A 728 1.70 -36.95 -13.06
C ALA A 728 0.81 -37.56 -14.17
N VAL A 729 0.94 -37.10 -15.42
CA VAL A 729 0.20 -37.57 -16.59
C VAL A 729 1.19 -37.93 -17.71
N VAL A 730 0.97 -39.04 -18.43
CA VAL A 730 1.80 -39.48 -19.55
C VAL A 730 0.96 -39.95 -20.73
N THR A 731 1.42 -39.70 -21.94
CA THR A 731 0.80 -40.21 -23.18
C THR A 731 1.69 -41.26 -23.83
N ILE A 732 1.12 -42.44 -24.10
CA ILE A 732 1.84 -43.61 -24.61
C ILE A 732 1.22 -44.05 -25.93
N GLU A 733 2.06 -44.22 -26.95
CA GLU A 733 1.67 -44.84 -28.22
C GLU A 733 1.94 -46.34 -28.17
N TRP A 734 0.89 -47.16 -28.31
CA TRP A 734 1.01 -48.62 -28.23
C TRP A 734 1.31 -49.22 -29.59
N THR A 735 2.48 -49.84 -29.78
CA THR A 735 2.92 -50.32 -31.11
C THR A 735 2.96 -51.85 -31.24
N ASN A 736 2.96 -52.58 -30.12
CA ASN A 736 3.12 -54.03 -30.10
C ASN A 736 1.88 -54.69 -29.50
N LEU A 737 1.42 -55.78 -30.11
CA LEU A 737 0.32 -56.60 -29.61
C LEU A 737 0.71 -57.36 -28.33
N ASP A 738 -0.29 -57.98 -27.67
CA ASP A 738 -0.19 -58.73 -26.40
C ASP A 738 -0.21 -57.87 -25.13
N GLU A 739 0.06 -58.49 -23.98
CA GLU A 739 0.08 -57.82 -22.66
C GLU A 739 1.40 -57.11 -22.42
N HIS A 740 1.30 -55.87 -21.96
CA HIS A 740 2.41 -54.98 -21.67
C HIS A 740 2.20 -54.26 -20.34
N ILE A 741 3.24 -53.62 -19.82
CA ILE A 741 3.23 -52.95 -18.51
C ILE A 741 3.58 -51.48 -18.68
N VAL A 742 2.80 -50.60 -18.04
CA VAL A 742 3.16 -49.21 -17.75
C VAL A 742 3.62 -49.13 -16.31
N LYS A 743 4.79 -48.51 -16.08
CA LYS A 743 5.39 -48.29 -14.76
C LYS A 743 5.56 -46.80 -14.49
N VAL A 744 5.40 -46.39 -13.24
CA VAL A 744 5.70 -45.03 -12.78
C VAL A 744 6.47 -45.06 -11.45
N SER A 745 7.53 -44.26 -11.36
CA SER A 745 8.25 -43.98 -10.10
C SER A 745 8.28 -42.48 -9.84
N SER A 746 8.19 -42.08 -8.57
CA SER A 746 8.19 -40.67 -8.16
C SER A 746 9.51 -40.27 -7.47
N ARG A 747 9.86 -38.97 -7.52
CA ARG A 747 11.04 -38.41 -6.84
C ARG A 747 10.75 -36.99 -6.35
N ASN A 748 11.21 -36.66 -5.15
CA ASN A 748 11.18 -35.29 -4.61
C ASN A 748 12.45 -35.01 -3.78
N PRO A 749 12.63 -33.81 -3.17
CA PRO A 749 13.82 -33.50 -2.36
C PRO A 749 14.09 -34.45 -1.18
N CYS A 750 13.09 -35.19 -0.70
CA CYS A 750 13.24 -36.19 0.36
C CYS A 750 13.80 -37.53 -0.14
N GLY A 751 13.63 -37.87 -1.42
CA GLY A 751 14.11 -39.14 -1.98
C GLY A 751 13.31 -39.66 -3.18
N GLU A 752 13.56 -40.93 -3.52
CA GLU A 752 12.84 -41.67 -4.56
C GLU A 752 11.74 -42.55 -3.94
N GLY A 753 10.54 -42.53 -4.53
CA GLY A 753 9.41 -43.36 -4.14
C GLY A 753 9.44 -44.74 -4.79
N PRO A 754 8.63 -45.69 -4.30
CA PRO A 754 8.49 -47.01 -4.90
C PRO A 754 7.78 -46.95 -6.27
N THR A 755 7.96 -47.98 -7.09
CA THR A 755 7.40 -48.07 -8.45
C THR A 755 6.02 -48.73 -8.45
N THR A 756 5.06 -48.12 -9.14
CA THR A 756 3.71 -48.66 -9.37
C THR A 756 3.59 -49.16 -10.81
N GLU A 757 2.89 -50.28 -11.02
CA GLU A 757 2.77 -50.93 -12.34
C GLU A 757 1.29 -51.20 -12.72
N LYS A 758 0.98 -51.14 -14.03
CA LYS A 758 -0.32 -51.51 -14.59
C LYS A 758 -0.16 -52.33 -15.87
N ILE A 759 -0.94 -53.41 -15.97
CA ILE A 759 -1.00 -54.26 -17.16
C ILE A 759 -1.98 -53.66 -18.18
N VAL A 760 -1.56 -53.57 -19.45
CA VAL A 760 -2.32 -53.08 -20.59
C VAL A 760 -2.29 -54.12 -21.71
N ARG A 761 -3.46 -54.54 -22.20
CA ARG A 761 -3.59 -55.52 -23.28
C ARG A 761 -3.80 -54.80 -24.62
N VAL A 762 -2.89 -54.97 -25.57
CA VAL A 762 -2.96 -54.32 -26.89
C VAL A 762 -3.54 -55.30 -27.93
N ILE A 763 -4.64 -54.91 -28.58
CA ILE A 763 -5.40 -55.72 -29.54
C ILE A 763 -5.54 -55.05 -30.92
N THR A 764 -6.09 -55.75 -31.90
CA THR A 764 -6.33 -55.25 -33.27
C THR A 764 -7.71 -55.68 -33.78
N VAL A 765 -8.12 -55.19 -34.96
CA VAL A 765 -9.42 -55.51 -35.57
C VAL A 765 -9.59 -57.02 -35.82
N PRO A 766 -10.82 -57.56 -35.78
CA PRO A 766 -11.06 -58.99 -35.99
C PRO A 766 -10.74 -59.43 -37.42
N ASN A 767 -10.30 -60.68 -37.58
CA ASN A 767 -10.10 -61.30 -38.90
C ASN A 767 -11.45 -61.69 -39.56
N GLN A 768 -11.46 -61.95 -40.87
CA GLN A 768 -12.66 -62.39 -41.60
C GLN A 768 -13.23 -63.70 -41.01
N PRO A 769 -14.56 -63.85 -40.83
CA PRO A 769 -15.16 -65.07 -40.28
C PRO A 769 -14.93 -66.31 -41.17
N SER A 770 -15.09 -67.49 -40.59
CA SER A 770 -15.07 -68.77 -41.33
C SER A 770 -16.20 -68.86 -42.38
N GLU A 771 -16.22 -69.92 -43.18
CA GLU A 771 -17.37 -70.18 -44.06
C GLU A 771 -18.67 -70.37 -43.25
N ILE A 772 -19.79 -69.88 -43.77
CA ILE A 772 -21.12 -70.00 -43.14
C ILE A 772 -21.68 -71.40 -43.44
N GLN A 773 -22.00 -72.18 -42.40
CA GLN A 773 -22.62 -73.50 -42.52
C GLN A 773 -24.13 -73.41 -42.30
N GLY A 774 -24.93 -74.04 -43.18
CA GLY A 774 -26.39 -74.07 -43.06
C GLY A 774 -27.08 -74.65 -44.30
N ALA A 775 -28.41 -74.80 -44.25
CA ALA A 775 -29.16 -75.38 -45.36
C ALA A 775 -29.19 -74.45 -46.58
N VAL A 776 -28.76 -74.96 -47.73
CA VAL A 776 -28.76 -74.22 -49.02
C VAL A 776 -30.06 -74.38 -49.82
N LYS A 777 -30.90 -75.37 -49.49
CA LYS A 777 -32.25 -75.57 -50.02
C LYS A 777 -33.22 -75.88 -48.88
N ILE A 778 -34.29 -75.12 -48.74
CA ILE A 778 -35.19 -75.21 -47.58
C ILE A 778 -36.66 -74.99 -47.95
N GLY A 779 -37.60 -75.45 -47.12
CA GLY A 779 -39.02 -75.11 -47.27
C GLY A 779 -39.43 -73.85 -46.50
N PHE A 780 -40.72 -73.58 -46.40
CA PHE A 780 -41.23 -72.48 -45.59
C PHE A 780 -41.16 -72.82 -44.09
N GLN A 781 -39.93 -72.79 -43.57
CA GLN A 781 -39.60 -73.16 -42.20
C GLN A 781 -38.34 -72.42 -41.74
N GLU A 782 -38.06 -72.53 -40.44
CA GLU A 782 -36.86 -71.96 -39.84
C GLU A 782 -35.60 -72.76 -40.19
N ALA A 783 -34.47 -72.06 -40.38
CA ALA A 783 -33.13 -72.63 -40.54
C ALA A 783 -32.11 -71.91 -39.67
N ASP A 784 -31.10 -72.67 -39.27
CA ASP A 784 -29.91 -72.16 -38.61
C ASP A 784 -28.72 -72.07 -39.58
N TYR A 785 -27.96 -71.01 -39.42
CA TYR A 785 -26.67 -70.74 -40.08
C TYR A 785 -25.62 -70.45 -39.02
N GLU A 786 -24.38 -70.90 -39.20
CA GLU A 786 -23.33 -70.69 -38.20
C GLU A 786 -21.94 -70.46 -38.82
N VAL A 787 -21.10 -69.70 -38.12
CA VAL A 787 -19.65 -69.60 -38.33
C VAL A 787 -18.93 -70.06 -37.07
N VAL A 788 -17.65 -70.40 -37.18
CA VAL A 788 -16.80 -70.71 -36.02
C VAL A 788 -16.66 -69.44 -35.18
N GLY A 789 -17.12 -69.48 -33.93
CA GLY A 789 -17.01 -68.37 -33.00
C GLY A 789 -15.60 -68.22 -32.43
N GLU A 790 -15.07 -67.00 -32.45
CA GLU A 790 -13.82 -66.61 -31.81
C GLU A 790 -14.11 -65.87 -30.48
N GLN A 791 -13.25 -66.04 -29.48
CA GLN A 791 -13.39 -65.33 -28.19
C GLN A 791 -13.22 -63.82 -28.39
N ASP A 792 -13.99 -63.03 -27.64
CA ASP A 792 -14.00 -61.56 -27.66
C ASP A 792 -14.39 -60.92 -29.02
N ILE A 793 -14.98 -61.70 -29.94
CA ILE A 793 -15.51 -61.23 -31.23
C ILE A 793 -17.04 -61.38 -31.27
N ASN A 794 -17.75 -60.28 -31.55
CA ASN A 794 -19.18 -60.26 -31.82
C ASN A 794 -19.45 -60.35 -33.32
N TYR A 795 -20.54 -60.99 -33.74
CA TYR A 795 -20.86 -61.17 -35.17
C TYR A 795 -22.18 -60.50 -35.55
N GLN A 796 -22.16 -59.59 -36.52
CA GLN A 796 -23.34 -58.93 -37.09
C GLN A 796 -23.81 -59.65 -38.34
N TRP A 797 -25.07 -60.06 -38.38
CA TRP A 797 -25.64 -60.83 -39.49
C TRP A 797 -26.61 -60.00 -40.36
N SER A 798 -26.77 -60.35 -41.63
CA SER A 798 -27.81 -59.77 -42.51
C SER A 798 -28.30 -60.78 -43.55
N ILE A 799 -29.53 -60.59 -44.06
CA ILE A 799 -30.10 -61.42 -45.14
C ILE A 799 -30.65 -60.53 -46.27
N SER A 800 -30.58 -61.01 -47.52
CA SER A 800 -30.97 -60.23 -48.70
C SER A 800 -32.49 -60.19 -49.01
N GLY A 801 -33.33 -60.91 -48.24
CA GLY A 801 -34.79 -60.92 -48.34
C GLY A 801 -35.39 -62.33 -48.16
N GLY A 802 -36.71 -62.50 -48.35
CA GLY A 802 -37.38 -63.82 -48.42
C GLY A 802 -37.69 -64.53 -47.10
N GLY A 803 -37.17 -63.99 -45.99
CA GLY A 803 -37.39 -64.46 -44.63
C GLY A 803 -37.07 -63.35 -43.62
N GLU A 804 -37.19 -63.67 -42.33
CA GLU A 804 -36.88 -62.75 -41.23
C GLU A 804 -35.86 -63.39 -40.28
N ILE A 805 -34.86 -62.60 -39.84
CA ILE A 805 -33.90 -63.03 -38.81
C ILE A 805 -34.65 -63.07 -37.47
N ILE A 806 -34.70 -64.26 -36.87
CA ILE A 806 -35.40 -64.49 -35.61
C ILE A 806 -34.48 -64.22 -34.42
N SER A 807 -33.24 -64.70 -34.49
CA SER A 807 -32.25 -64.57 -33.42
C SER A 807 -30.84 -64.84 -33.92
N GLY A 808 -29.82 -64.38 -33.18
CA GLY A 808 -28.42 -64.66 -33.50
C GLY A 808 -27.53 -63.45 -33.75
N GLN A 809 -28.09 -62.23 -33.74
CA GLN A 809 -27.28 -61.00 -33.81
C GLN A 809 -26.31 -60.90 -32.63
N GLY A 810 -25.06 -60.58 -32.91
CA GLY A 810 -23.98 -60.54 -31.94
C GLY A 810 -23.35 -61.91 -31.64
N THR A 811 -23.88 -63.01 -32.18
CA THR A 811 -23.41 -64.39 -31.89
C THR A 811 -22.92 -65.08 -33.15
N SER A 812 -22.11 -66.13 -33.02
CA SER A 812 -21.59 -66.89 -34.18
C SER A 812 -22.64 -67.78 -34.88
N THR A 813 -23.90 -67.75 -34.44
CA THR A 813 -25.01 -68.53 -34.99
C THR A 813 -26.20 -67.62 -35.31
N LEU A 814 -26.94 -67.92 -36.37
CA LEU A 814 -28.08 -67.15 -36.87
C LEU A 814 -29.27 -68.06 -37.17
N ARG A 815 -30.46 -67.73 -36.66
CA ARG A 815 -31.72 -68.40 -37.02
C ARG A 815 -32.60 -67.50 -37.90
N VAL A 816 -33.04 -68.02 -39.04
CA VAL A 816 -33.87 -67.32 -40.03
C VAL A 816 -35.16 -68.09 -40.30
N ASN A 817 -36.31 -67.41 -40.28
CA ASN A 817 -37.60 -67.99 -40.72
C ASN A 817 -37.83 -67.67 -42.20
N TRP A 818 -37.83 -68.69 -43.05
CA TRP A 818 -38.07 -68.53 -44.48
C TRP A 818 -39.57 -68.62 -44.80
N THR A 819 -40.12 -67.57 -45.40
CA THR A 819 -41.58 -67.45 -45.62
C THR A 819 -41.96 -67.21 -47.08
N SER A 820 -41.00 -66.84 -47.94
CA SER A 820 -41.23 -66.56 -49.36
C SER A 820 -40.30 -67.38 -50.26
N PRO A 821 -40.78 -67.89 -51.41
CA PRO A 821 -39.95 -68.69 -52.31
C PRO A 821 -39.02 -67.81 -53.15
N GLY A 822 -37.76 -68.22 -53.34
CA GLY A 822 -36.74 -67.46 -54.10
C GLY A 822 -35.30 -67.85 -53.75
N ASP A 823 -34.34 -67.19 -54.40
CA ASP A 823 -32.89 -67.25 -54.08
C ASP A 823 -32.49 -66.04 -53.21
N HIS A 824 -31.86 -66.29 -52.06
CA HIS A 824 -31.50 -65.29 -51.05
C HIS A 824 -30.06 -65.48 -50.55
N VAL A 825 -29.48 -64.48 -49.87
CA VAL A 825 -28.10 -64.48 -49.35
C VAL A 825 -28.11 -64.18 -47.85
N VAL A 826 -27.29 -64.90 -47.09
CA VAL A 826 -26.99 -64.68 -45.67
C VAL A 826 -25.55 -64.16 -45.54
N GLN A 827 -25.31 -63.07 -44.80
CA GLN A 827 -24.01 -62.42 -44.62
C GLN A 827 -23.67 -62.23 -43.11
N VAL A 828 -22.39 -62.29 -42.74
CA VAL A 828 -21.87 -62.05 -41.37
C VAL A 828 -20.59 -61.21 -41.33
N THR A 829 -20.51 -60.26 -40.39
CA THR A 829 -19.39 -59.33 -40.17
C THR A 829 -18.90 -59.40 -38.70
N PRO A 830 -17.61 -59.64 -38.41
CA PRO A 830 -17.08 -59.72 -37.04
C PRO A 830 -16.73 -58.33 -36.50
N VAL A 831 -16.86 -58.11 -35.20
CA VAL A 831 -16.67 -56.82 -34.52
C VAL A 831 -16.03 -57.02 -33.14
N ASN A 832 -14.99 -56.25 -32.80
CA ASN A 832 -14.45 -56.16 -31.44
C ASN A 832 -14.25 -54.69 -31.01
N ALA A 833 -13.57 -54.47 -29.88
CA ALA A 833 -13.31 -53.13 -29.34
C ALA A 833 -12.52 -52.20 -30.28
N CYS A 834 -11.81 -52.75 -31.29
CA CYS A 834 -11.10 -51.98 -32.31
C CYS A 834 -11.89 -51.77 -33.61
N GLU A 835 -13.20 -52.03 -33.62
CA GLU A 835 -14.16 -51.90 -34.74
C GLU A 835 -14.42 -53.18 -35.58
N GLN A 836 -15.02 -53.01 -36.78
CA GLN A 836 -15.53 -54.09 -37.64
C GLN A 836 -14.43 -54.67 -38.54
N GLY A 837 -14.33 -56.00 -38.57
CA GLY A 837 -13.54 -56.75 -39.54
C GLY A 837 -14.30 -57.04 -40.85
N PRO A 838 -13.65 -57.65 -41.85
CA PRO A 838 -14.25 -57.99 -43.14
C PRO A 838 -15.36 -59.06 -43.07
N SER A 839 -16.40 -58.99 -43.92
CA SER A 839 -17.60 -59.86 -43.88
C SER A 839 -17.54 -61.12 -44.78
N ARG A 840 -18.45 -62.10 -44.58
CA ARG A 840 -18.61 -63.39 -45.31
C ARG A 840 -20.07 -63.62 -45.76
N GLU A 841 -20.32 -64.31 -46.89
CA GLU A 841 -21.67 -64.54 -47.49
C GLU A 841 -21.96 -66.01 -47.91
N LEU A 842 -23.26 -66.41 -47.94
CA LEU A 842 -23.79 -67.72 -48.39
C LEU A 842 -25.15 -67.60 -49.12
N SER A 843 -25.36 -68.30 -50.24
CA SER A 843 -26.63 -68.31 -51.01
C SER A 843 -27.59 -69.47 -50.66
N VAL A 844 -28.91 -69.22 -50.61
CA VAL A 844 -29.98 -70.12 -50.12
C VAL A 844 -31.24 -70.09 -51.02
N ASN A 845 -31.89 -71.24 -51.29
CA ASN A 845 -33.10 -71.38 -52.13
C ASN A 845 -34.33 -71.98 -51.37
N VAL A 846 -35.57 -71.45 -51.52
CA VAL A 846 -36.76 -71.81 -50.69
C VAL A 846 -37.99 -72.41 -51.48
N ASN A 847 -38.57 -73.59 -51.14
CA ASN A 847 -39.73 -74.27 -51.81
C ASN A 847 -40.55 -75.40 -51.02
N LEU A 848 -41.82 -75.74 -51.37
CA LEU A 848 -42.80 -76.61 -50.61
C LEU A 848 -42.77 -78.16 -50.87
N ILE A 849 -42.97 -79.05 -49.85
CA ILE A 849 -42.88 -80.54 -49.94
C ILE A 849 -44.02 -81.30 -49.16
N THR A 850 -44.74 -82.30 -49.74
CA THR A 850 -45.67 -83.25 -49.02
C THR A 850 -45.65 -84.70 -49.57
N ALA A 851 -46.11 -85.72 -48.79
CA ALA A 851 -45.82 -87.17 -49.00
C ALA A 851 -46.98 -88.18 -49.29
N ILE A 852 -48.24 -87.78 -49.59
CA ILE A 852 -49.31 -88.73 -50.02
C ILE A 852 -50.10 -88.17 -51.23
N GLU A 853 -50.08 -88.89 -52.35
CA GLU A 853 -50.73 -88.52 -53.61
C GLU A 853 -52.22 -88.91 -53.68
N GLU A 854 -52.99 -88.09 -54.38
CA GLU A 854 -54.43 -88.21 -54.60
C GLU A 854 -54.71 -89.04 -55.86
N GLU A 855 -55.56 -90.08 -55.78
CA GLU A 855 -55.99 -90.82 -56.98
C GLU A 855 -57.09 -90.06 -57.71
N SER A 856 -56.89 -89.85 -59.02
CA SER A 856 -57.63 -88.91 -59.86
C SER A 856 -59.17 -89.07 -59.82
N THR A 857 -59.85 -87.94 -59.61
CA THR A 857 -61.25 -87.60 -59.93
C THR A 857 -62.12 -88.73 -60.51
N ASP A 858 -62.55 -89.67 -59.65
CA ASP A 858 -63.67 -90.55 -60.00
C ASP A 858 -64.98 -89.79 -59.74
N VAL A 859 -65.66 -89.42 -60.84
CA VAL A 859 -66.85 -88.54 -60.87
C VAL A 859 -68.05 -89.13 -60.11
N ARG A 860 -67.99 -90.40 -59.71
CA ARG A 860 -69.06 -91.12 -58.99
C ARG A 860 -69.02 -90.94 -57.48
N ILE A 861 -67.97 -90.31 -56.96
CA ILE A 861 -67.88 -89.90 -55.57
C ILE A 861 -68.04 -88.39 -55.58
N GLU A 862 -69.02 -87.84 -54.88
CA GLU A 862 -69.15 -86.39 -54.73
C GLU A 862 -69.19 -86.05 -53.24
N VAL A 863 -68.37 -85.07 -52.84
CA VAL A 863 -68.31 -84.58 -51.46
C VAL A 863 -68.75 -83.13 -51.46
N PHE A 864 -69.78 -82.82 -50.68
CA PHE A 864 -70.31 -81.47 -50.58
C PHE A 864 -70.86 -81.17 -49.17
N PRO A 865 -70.67 -79.94 -48.65
CA PRO A 865 -69.84 -78.89 -49.22
C PRO A 865 -68.33 -79.23 -49.15
N SER A 866 -67.57 -78.90 -50.19
CA SER A 866 -66.11 -79.05 -50.21
C SER A 866 -65.47 -77.79 -50.81
N PRO A 867 -64.76 -76.96 -50.02
CA PRO A 867 -64.48 -77.14 -48.60
C PRO A 867 -65.72 -76.93 -47.72
N SER A 868 -65.79 -77.63 -46.58
CA SER A 868 -66.84 -77.40 -45.55
C SER A 868 -66.31 -76.47 -44.47
N PHE A 869 -67.10 -75.46 -44.10
CA PHE A 869 -66.78 -74.53 -43.01
C PHE A 869 -67.44 -74.93 -41.68
N SER A 870 -68.47 -75.78 -41.71
CA SER A 870 -69.18 -76.25 -40.52
C SER A 870 -68.63 -77.56 -39.95
N GLY A 871 -67.81 -78.28 -40.72
CA GLY A 871 -67.34 -79.62 -40.39
C GLY A 871 -68.28 -80.75 -40.86
N ASP A 872 -69.48 -80.41 -41.32
CA ASP A 872 -70.44 -81.37 -41.84
C ASP A 872 -70.25 -81.58 -43.34
N VAL A 873 -70.26 -82.84 -43.78
CA VAL A 873 -70.13 -83.20 -45.20
C VAL A 873 -71.07 -84.35 -45.60
N HIS A 874 -71.59 -84.27 -46.81
CA HIS A 874 -72.32 -85.35 -47.47
C HIS A 874 -71.44 -85.99 -48.54
N VAL A 875 -71.48 -87.31 -48.59
CA VAL A 875 -70.78 -88.11 -49.59
C VAL A 875 -71.82 -88.88 -50.41
N SER A 876 -71.93 -88.54 -51.70
CA SER A 876 -72.71 -89.31 -52.68
C SER A 876 -71.83 -90.36 -53.35
N LEU A 877 -72.31 -91.59 -53.41
CA LEU A 877 -71.63 -92.77 -53.96
C LEU A 877 -72.47 -93.46 -55.05
N GLU A 878 -73.24 -92.68 -55.80
CA GLU A 878 -74.17 -93.19 -56.79
C GLU A 878 -73.45 -93.97 -57.90
N GLY A 879 -73.86 -95.22 -58.13
CA GLY A 879 -73.20 -96.13 -59.08
C GLY A 879 -72.06 -96.98 -58.50
N ILE A 880 -71.84 -96.95 -57.18
CA ILE A 880 -70.92 -97.85 -56.47
C ILE A 880 -71.72 -98.92 -55.71
N ALA A 881 -71.61 -100.19 -56.12
CA ALA A 881 -72.32 -101.33 -55.51
C ALA A 881 -71.38 -102.24 -54.71
N GLY A 882 -71.92 -102.93 -53.69
CA GLY A 882 -71.15 -103.86 -52.86
C GLY A 882 -70.19 -103.17 -51.89
N LEU A 883 -70.63 -102.06 -51.30
CA LEU A 883 -69.90 -101.32 -50.26
C LEU A 883 -69.62 -102.24 -49.06
N ASP A 884 -68.37 -102.19 -48.61
CA ASP A 884 -67.87 -102.99 -47.48
C ASP A 884 -67.48 -102.09 -46.31
N HIS A 885 -66.86 -100.92 -46.58
CA HIS A 885 -66.36 -100.03 -45.53
C HIS A 885 -66.25 -98.57 -46.00
N ILE A 886 -66.61 -97.60 -45.13
CA ILE A 886 -66.41 -96.15 -45.36
C ILE A 886 -65.82 -95.52 -44.08
N ALA A 887 -64.67 -94.85 -44.19
CA ALA A 887 -64.04 -94.15 -43.07
C ALA A 887 -63.26 -92.89 -43.48
N VAL A 888 -63.04 -91.99 -42.53
CA VAL A 888 -62.30 -90.73 -42.69
C VAL A 888 -61.02 -90.78 -41.85
N TYR A 889 -59.91 -90.31 -42.43
CA TYR A 889 -58.59 -90.25 -41.81
C TYR A 889 -58.04 -88.82 -41.81
N ASN A 890 -57.22 -88.45 -40.82
CA ASN A 890 -56.52 -87.16 -40.83
C ASN A 890 -55.28 -87.19 -41.73
N SER A 891 -54.62 -86.04 -41.91
CA SER A 891 -53.36 -85.90 -42.65
C SER A 891 -52.19 -86.75 -42.14
N MET A 892 -52.32 -87.34 -40.94
CA MET A 892 -51.35 -88.26 -40.34
C MET A 892 -51.75 -89.75 -40.50
N GLY A 893 -52.86 -90.04 -41.19
CA GLY A 893 -53.32 -91.42 -41.44
C GLY A 893 -54.07 -92.08 -40.28
N LEU A 894 -54.49 -91.35 -39.25
CA LEU A 894 -55.28 -91.85 -38.14
C LEU A 894 -56.78 -91.81 -38.46
N LYS A 895 -57.50 -92.92 -38.20
CA LYS A 895 -58.95 -93.02 -38.44
C LYS A 895 -59.71 -92.15 -37.45
N ILE A 896 -60.46 -91.19 -37.98
CA ILE A 896 -61.25 -90.22 -37.21
C ILE A 896 -62.69 -90.71 -37.05
N LYS A 897 -63.29 -91.23 -38.12
CA LYS A 897 -64.71 -91.57 -38.14
C LYS A 897 -64.99 -92.73 -39.08
N GLU A 898 -65.94 -93.58 -38.71
CA GLU A 898 -66.41 -94.72 -39.51
C GLU A 898 -67.92 -94.60 -39.73
N VAL A 899 -68.36 -94.89 -40.95
CA VAL A 899 -69.74 -94.63 -41.40
C VAL A 899 -70.46 -95.95 -41.62
N ALA A 900 -71.58 -96.14 -40.92
CA ALA A 900 -72.39 -97.36 -41.03
C ALA A 900 -73.07 -97.47 -42.41
N ILE A 901 -73.02 -98.66 -43.02
CA ILE A 901 -73.54 -98.92 -44.37
C ILE A 901 -74.92 -99.59 -44.29
N THR A 902 -75.90 -99.02 -45.00
CA THR A 902 -77.27 -99.56 -45.06
C THR A 902 -77.58 -100.02 -46.49
N THR A 903 -78.06 -101.24 -46.66
CA THR A 903 -78.33 -101.83 -47.99
C THR A 903 -79.39 -101.02 -48.74
N GLY A 904 -79.03 -100.47 -49.91
CA GLY A 904 -79.92 -99.64 -50.74
C GLY A 904 -79.73 -98.12 -50.61
N GLN A 905 -78.81 -97.65 -49.76
CA GLN A 905 -78.50 -96.22 -49.57
C GLN A 905 -77.24 -95.80 -50.34
N PHE A 906 -77.29 -94.65 -51.04
CA PHE A 906 -76.19 -94.12 -51.86
C PHE A 906 -75.61 -92.78 -51.38
N ILE A 907 -76.26 -92.11 -50.44
CA ILE A 907 -75.78 -90.83 -49.87
C ILE A 907 -75.56 -91.01 -48.37
N TYR A 908 -74.38 -90.64 -47.89
CA TYR A 908 -73.95 -90.77 -46.50
C TYR A 908 -73.64 -89.41 -45.90
N PHE A 909 -74.21 -89.13 -44.73
CA PHE A 909 -73.95 -87.91 -43.98
C PHE A 909 -72.87 -88.15 -42.91
N ILE A 910 -71.86 -87.29 -42.88
CA ILE A 910 -70.75 -87.34 -41.93
C ILE A 910 -70.67 -85.98 -41.22
N PRO A 911 -71.20 -85.87 -39.99
CA PRO A 911 -71.15 -84.61 -39.25
C PRO A 911 -69.83 -84.40 -38.53
N ASP A 912 -69.59 -83.18 -38.05
CA ASP A 912 -68.58 -82.82 -37.04
C ASP A 912 -67.13 -83.25 -37.32
N LEU A 913 -66.64 -83.05 -38.55
CA LEU A 913 -65.22 -83.27 -38.85
C LEU A 913 -64.35 -82.09 -38.35
N PRO A 914 -63.17 -82.34 -37.74
CA PRO A 914 -62.27 -81.29 -37.28
C PRO A 914 -61.72 -80.42 -38.42
N LYS A 915 -61.25 -79.21 -38.13
CA LYS A 915 -60.53 -78.37 -39.11
C LYS A 915 -59.24 -79.04 -39.57
N GLY A 916 -58.95 -78.94 -40.86
CA GLY A 916 -57.76 -79.50 -41.49
C GLY A 916 -58.06 -80.30 -42.77
N LEU A 917 -56.99 -80.82 -43.38
CA LEU A 917 -57.07 -81.68 -44.55
C LEU A 917 -57.22 -83.15 -44.11
N HIS A 918 -58.31 -83.78 -44.53
CA HIS A 918 -58.64 -85.18 -44.26
C HIS A 918 -58.70 -86.01 -45.55
N VAL A 919 -58.64 -87.33 -45.40
CA VAL A 919 -58.77 -88.29 -46.49
C VAL A 919 -59.93 -89.23 -46.21
N LEU A 920 -60.92 -89.20 -47.09
CA LEU A 920 -62.03 -90.16 -47.13
C LEU A 920 -61.59 -91.42 -47.85
N LEU A 921 -61.78 -92.58 -47.22
CA LEU A 921 -61.52 -93.91 -47.78
C LEU A 921 -62.82 -94.70 -47.89
N ILE A 922 -63.14 -95.18 -49.09
CA ILE A 922 -64.31 -96.01 -49.38
C ILE A 922 -63.81 -97.33 -49.97
N ARG A 923 -64.22 -98.46 -49.39
CA ARG A 923 -63.84 -99.80 -49.87
C ARG A 923 -65.10 -100.58 -50.26
N THR A 924 -65.09 -101.13 -51.46
CA THR A 924 -66.02 -102.17 -51.92
C THR A 924 -65.32 -103.52 -51.86
N ARG A 925 -66.05 -104.62 -52.11
CA ARG A 925 -65.45 -105.96 -52.20
C ARG A 925 -64.31 -106.09 -53.23
N THR A 926 -64.17 -105.15 -54.17
CA THR A 926 -63.20 -105.24 -55.27
C THR A 926 -62.29 -104.03 -55.45
N LYS A 927 -62.59 -102.87 -54.84
CA LYS A 927 -61.79 -101.64 -55.03
C LYS A 927 -61.85 -100.70 -53.82
N GLU A 928 -60.75 -99.98 -53.60
CA GLU A 928 -60.69 -98.83 -52.70
C GLU A 928 -60.70 -97.50 -53.47
N TYR A 929 -61.31 -96.48 -52.89
CA TYR A 929 -61.34 -95.12 -53.39
C TYR A 929 -60.90 -94.16 -52.29
N LYS A 930 -60.08 -93.16 -52.64
CA LYS A 930 -59.56 -92.14 -51.72
C LYS A 930 -59.89 -90.75 -52.24
N ARG A 931 -60.38 -89.86 -51.36
CA ARG A 931 -60.66 -88.46 -51.72
C ARG A 931 -60.29 -87.51 -50.61
N LYS A 932 -59.64 -86.40 -50.96
CA LYS A 932 -59.29 -85.36 -49.98
C LYS A 932 -60.52 -84.52 -49.64
N ILE A 933 -60.69 -84.23 -48.36
CA ILE A 933 -61.73 -83.36 -47.82
C ILE A 933 -61.02 -82.26 -47.04
N LEU A 934 -61.25 -81.01 -47.42
CA LEU A 934 -60.73 -79.86 -46.68
C LEU A 934 -61.83 -79.25 -45.80
N ILE A 935 -61.56 -79.14 -44.51
CA ILE A 935 -62.39 -78.46 -43.54
C ILE A 935 -61.66 -77.19 -43.08
N LEU A 936 -62.24 -76.01 -43.34
CA LEU A 936 -61.60 -74.70 -43.13
C LEU A 936 -61.93 -74.08 -41.76
#